data_AF-A0A821UK95-F1
#
_entry.id   AF-A0A821UK95-F1
#
_cell.length_a   1.000
_cell.length_b   1.000
_cell.length_c   1.000
_cell.angle_alpha   90.00
_cell.angle_beta   90.00
_cell.angle_gamma   90.00
#
_symmetry.space_group_name_H-M   'P 1'
#
loop_
_entity.id
_entity.type
_entity.pdbx_description
1 polymer ?
#
loop_
_entity_poly.entity_id
_entity_poly.type
_entity_poly.pdbx_seq_one_letter_code
_entity_poly.pdbx_strand_id
1 'polypeptide(L)'
;MNITFLKRNEFKTVYGERIYGISKNIEKLYEKKVRVDEHMHFLKQCKRYDLIPNGLRLKITTFNKKNIEFIHNTSRKLRNNLLEYRYKEQRMMNIEINTQNMILSIYLKDCQPEREHDKDLYWINKHDLLPREELIHRHERKLQNLIDKKLRIYNNNNNRKTFQERHKLIDTSNVVNLSNINLSNKHLEILSKGLKFVPTPSSFNIIEIISNTEKSLYSPPTIVKRAANGEISTFTLKSKEPLNNNITKAEKQLLNEIKSNNNIMVVSADKGQPKLHKDNHPMRIIACTRSTILSSISLFTFNLIKHLRDTINKNVKNTEDFISKLIDIKIDNDDRLASLDVIDLFNNVPISLPMGNVLSPLLADLYMHEFINNQLHKIKDKLFRYVDDLFIITKMCKTELESYVVSLNLNRTNIKFTCEYEENKQINFLDTTITRNLNEYKLDIKWFRKPAASDRFLNFYSNYPKGLIEKTIQKCLQISINQQNLNELNNNKPKPETKVTLSLPYVKGIEVLKRKLEQIGVKLYFSYPLKLKSLTTLNIKPQSKSIIYQMNCKCGAIYNGETKVGLKDRMKQHKTKIKENDINSSSEIVKHHNIKNNGQCSFHPNKAFIIDNETNYWKRRKKETIYSIINESINKCDVIDNGWNNVIYKESKKIKEIIKKRNTV
;
A
#
# COMPACT_ATOMS: atom_id res chain seq x y z
N MET A 1 30.95 21.44 69.38
CA MET A 1 29.53 21.66 69.08
C MET A 1 29.24 21.14 67.68
N ASN A 2 28.33 20.18 67.56
CA ASN A 2 27.96 19.53 66.31
C ASN A 2 27.38 20.54 65.31
N ILE A 3 28.05 20.68 64.16
CA ILE A 3 27.69 21.59 63.07
C ILE A 3 26.50 20.99 62.31
N THR A 4 25.30 21.52 62.50
CA THR A 4 24.06 21.06 61.86
C THR A 4 23.83 21.81 60.54
N PHE A 5 23.93 21.11 59.41
CA PHE A 5 23.47 21.61 58.11
C PHE A 5 21.96 21.80 58.13
N LEU A 6 21.44 22.96 57.69
CA LEU A 6 19.99 23.15 57.54
C LEU A 6 19.44 22.34 56.36
N LYS A 7 18.41 21.53 56.60
CA LYS A 7 17.59 20.94 55.52
C LYS A 7 16.74 22.05 54.86
N ARG A 8 16.27 21.85 53.62
CA ARG A 8 15.48 22.85 52.85
C ARG A 8 14.30 23.47 53.62
N ASN A 9 13.60 22.66 54.42
CA ASN A 9 12.47 23.14 55.21
C ASN A 9 12.93 23.99 56.40
N GLU A 10 14.07 23.65 57.00
CA GLU A 10 14.68 24.38 58.12
C GLU A 10 15.31 25.71 57.64
N PHE A 11 15.85 25.73 56.41
CA PHE A 11 16.35 26.96 55.77
C PHE A 11 15.21 27.97 55.54
N LYS A 12 14.04 27.49 55.09
CA LYS A 12 12.85 28.34 54.89
C LYS A 12 12.36 28.94 56.21
N THR A 13 12.40 28.18 57.31
CA THR A 13 11.97 28.67 58.62
C THR A 13 12.95 29.67 59.23
N VAL A 14 14.26 29.53 58.98
CA VAL A 14 15.29 30.41 59.56
C VAL A 14 15.43 31.73 58.79
N TYR A 15 15.43 31.69 57.45
CA TYR A 15 15.71 32.87 56.62
C TYR A 15 14.46 33.48 55.94
N GLY A 16 13.29 32.85 56.13
CA GLY A 16 12.00 33.33 55.60
C GLY A 16 11.78 33.05 54.10
N GLU A 17 10.56 33.33 53.62
CA GLU A 17 10.13 32.95 52.27
C GLU A 17 10.86 33.69 51.15
N ARG A 18 11.24 34.96 51.37
CA ARG A 18 11.87 35.80 50.35
C ARG A 18 13.29 35.32 50.01
N ILE A 19 14.09 35.03 51.04
CA ILE A 19 15.46 34.49 50.87
C ILE A 19 15.39 33.08 50.27
N TYR A 20 14.44 32.26 50.73
CA TYR A 20 14.20 30.94 50.14
C TYR A 20 13.82 31.04 48.65
N GLY A 21 12.99 32.00 48.26
CA GLY A 21 12.63 32.24 46.86
C GLY A 21 13.82 32.58 45.97
N ILE A 22 14.74 33.41 46.46
CA ILE A 22 15.98 33.78 45.74
C ILE A 22 16.89 32.55 45.60
N SER A 23 17.11 31.80 46.68
CA SER A 23 17.95 30.58 46.65
C SER A 23 17.43 29.52 45.66
N LYS A 24 16.11 29.34 45.58
CA LYS A 24 15.47 28.43 44.60
C LYS A 24 15.59 28.93 43.15
N ASN A 25 15.63 30.23 42.92
CA ASN A 25 15.85 30.78 41.58
C ASN A 25 17.29 30.58 41.13
N ILE A 26 18.25 30.79 42.02
CA ILE A 26 19.68 30.50 41.78
C ILE A 26 19.88 29.02 41.44
N GLU A 27 19.26 28.11 42.19
CA GLU A 27 19.28 26.67 41.90
C GLU A 27 18.79 26.35 40.47
N LYS A 28 17.64 26.91 40.07
CA LYS A 28 17.13 26.75 38.69
C LYS A 28 18.06 27.33 37.63
N LEU A 29 18.79 28.40 37.93
CA LEU A 29 19.75 28.99 37.00
C LEU A 29 20.99 28.10 36.84
N TYR A 30 21.48 27.48 37.92
CA TYR A 30 22.54 26.48 37.86
C TYR A 30 22.13 25.26 37.03
N GLU A 31 20.92 24.73 37.21
CA GLU A 31 20.40 23.62 36.38
C GLU A 31 20.37 23.97 34.88
N LYS A 32 19.94 25.19 34.55
CA LYS A 32 19.93 25.68 33.15
C LYS A 32 21.34 25.84 32.61
N LYS A 33 22.27 26.36 33.42
CA LYS A 33 23.68 26.53 33.06
C LYS A 33 24.34 25.19 32.73
N VAL A 34 24.16 24.17 33.56
CA VAL A 34 24.69 22.81 33.30
C VAL A 34 24.21 22.29 31.94
N ARG A 35 22.92 22.44 31.61
CA ARG A 35 22.41 22.00 30.30
C ARG A 35 23.06 22.75 29.14
N VAL A 36 23.26 24.06 29.27
CA VAL A 36 23.89 24.87 28.23
C VAL A 36 25.37 24.53 28.07
N ASP A 37 26.08 24.28 29.17
CA ASP A 37 27.48 23.88 29.18
C ASP A 37 27.69 22.53 28.50
N GLU A 38 26.85 21.54 28.81
CA GLU A 38 26.94 20.22 28.17
C GLU A 38 26.52 20.25 26.69
N HIS A 39 25.52 21.08 26.32
CA HIS A 39 25.18 21.33 24.92
C HIS A 39 26.34 21.99 24.16
N MET A 40 27.02 22.93 24.80
CA MET A 40 28.20 23.59 24.25
C MET A 40 29.36 22.61 24.08
N HIS A 41 29.63 21.75 25.07
CA HIS A 41 30.63 20.69 24.98
C HIS A 41 30.36 19.76 23.80
N PHE A 42 29.11 19.28 23.65
CA PHE A 42 28.70 18.47 22.51
C PHE A 42 28.92 19.16 21.15
N LEU A 43 28.54 20.44 21.03
CA LEU A 43 28.74 21.21 19.79
C LEU A 43 30.22 21.47 19.50
N LYS A 44 31.07 21.68 20.52
CA LYS A 44 32.53 21.77 20.38
C LYS A 44 33.13 20.47 19.83
N GLN A 45 32.73 19.32 20.38
CA GLN A 45 33.16 18.01 19.88
C GLN A 45 32.69 17.79 18.44
N CYS A 46 31.43 18.14 18.12
CA CYS A 46 30.93 18.10 16.75
C CYS A 46 31.73 19.02 15.81
N LYS A 47 32.20 20.18 16.27
CA LYS A 47 33.06 21.08 15.49
C LYS A 47 34.44 20.46 15.26
N ARG A 48 35.06 19.87 16.28
CA ARG A 48 36.38 19.21 16.22
C ARG A 48 36.42 18.07 15.21
N TYR A 49 35.40 17.20 15.22
CA TYR A 49 35.32 16.04 14.31
C TYR A 49 34.65 16.35 12.95
N ASP A 50 34.35 17.63 12.67
CA ASP A 50 33.56 18.07 11.52
C ASP A 50 32.29 17.21 11.31
N LEU A 51 31.47 17.17 12.35
CA LEU A 51 30.17 16.50 12.42
C LEU A 51 29.05 17.54 12.50
N ILE A 52 27.90 17.20 11.92
CA ILE A 52 26.68 18.01 11.95
C ILE A 52 25.59 17.22 12.68
N PRO A 53 25.07 17.71 13.82
CA PRO A 53 23.94 17.11 14.51
C PRO A 53 22.71 16.98 13.60
N ASN A 54 21.93 15.90 13.74
CA ASN A 54 20.77 15.63 12.87
C ASN A 54 19.74 16.79 12.81
N GLY A 55 19.56 17.52 13.92
CA GLY A 55 18.65 18.67 13.98
C GLY A 55 19.11 19.90 13.18
N LEU A 56 20.41 20.00 12.87
CA LEU A 56 21.00 21.11 12.10
C LEU A 56 21.31 20.73 10.64
N ARG A 57 20.99 19.49 10.26
CA ARG A 57 21.24 18.97 8.93
C ARG A 57 20.11 19.39 8.00
N LEU A 58 20.43 20.22 7.02
CA LEU A 58 19.49 20.60 5.96
C LEU A 58 19.26 19.41 5.02
N LYS A 59 18.00 19.23 4.59
CA LYS A 59 17.62 18.14 3.70
C LYS A 59 18.09 18.42 2.28
N ILE A 60 18.77 17.45 1.67
CA ILE A 60 19.20 17.53 0.28
C ILE A 60 17.98 17.30 -0.61
N THR A 61 17.60 18.31 -1.38
CA THR A 61 16.48 18.25 -2.33
C THR A 61 16.93 17.94 -3.75
N THR A 62 18.17 18.24 -4.09
CA THR A 62 18.76 18.04 -5.43
C THR A 62 20.18 17.47 -5.32
N PHE A 63 20.52 16.52 -6.19
CA PHE A 63 21.81 15.82 -6.18
C PHE A 63 22.86 16.49 -7.08
N ASN A 64 22.96 17.82 -7.03
CA ASN A 64 24.06 18.55 -7.68
C ASN A 64 25.22 18.71 -6.70
N LYS A 65 26.45 18.42 -7.13
CA LYS A 65 27.67 18.51 -6.31
C LYS A 65 27.82 19.90 -5.66
N LYS A 66 27.57 20.98 -6.40
CA LYS A 66 27.60 22.37 -5.88
C LYS A 66 26.54 22.60 -4.81
N ASN A 67 25.34 22.04 -4.98
CA ASN A 67 24.25 22.18 -4.00
C ASN A 67 24.53 21.37 -2.73
N ILE A 68 25.13 20.19 -2.85
CA ILE A 68 25.52 19.37 -1.70
C ILE A 68 26.59 20.09 -0.87
N GLU A 69 27.58 20.68 -1.53
CA GLU A 69 28.63 21.46 -0.88
C GLU A 69 28.07 22.73 -0.21
N PHE A 70 27.19 23.46 -0.90
CA PHE A 70 26.49 24.62 -0.34
C PHE A 70 25.66 24.25 0.90
N ILE A 71 24.90 23.16 0.84
CA ILE A 71 24.10 22.64 1.97
C ILE A 71 25.00 22.26 3.14
N HIS A 72 26.12 21.58 2.86
CA HIS A 72 27.08 21.18 3.88
C HIS A 72 27.72 22.40 4.56
N ASN A 73 28.15 23.40 3.79
CA ASN A 73 28.71 24.64 4.29
C ASN A 73 27.69 25.46 5.10
N THR A 74 26.45 25.49 4.65
CA THR A 74 25.35 26.16 5.37
C THR A 74 25.06 25.48 6.70
N SER A 75 25.01 24.14 6.74
CA SER A 75 24.86 23.39 7.99
C SER A 75 26.03 23.57 8.96
N ARG A 76 27.27 23.72 8.47
CA ARG A 76 28.43 24.09 9.31
C ARG A 76 28.26 25.51 9.91
N LYS A 77 27.84 26.48 9.09
CA LYS A 77 27.55 27.85 9.56
C LYS A 77 26.46 27.86 10.63
N LEU A 78 25.36 27.12 10.44
CA LEU A 78 24.30 26.99 11.44
C LEU A 78 24.80 26.42 12.78
N ARG A 79 25.65 25.38 12.74
CA ARG A 79 26.29 24.83 13.95
C ARG A 79 27.14 25.87 14.66
N ASN A 80 27.97 26.61 13.91
CA ASN A 80 28.84 27.63 14.49
C ASN A 80 28.04 28.79 15.10
N ASN A 81 27.02 29.28 14.40
CA ASN A 81 26.13 30.32 14.92
C ASN A 81 25.37 29.86 16.18
N LEU A 82 24.90 28.61 16.21
CA LEU A 82 24.27 28.05 17.41
C LEU A 82 25.27 27.98 18.57
N LEU A 83 26.53 27.60 18.31
CA LEU A 83 27.57 27.56 19.33
C LEU A 83 27.86 28.97 19.89
N GLU A 84 27.95 29.99 19.04
CA GLU A 84 28.08 31.40 19.46
C GLU A 84 26.90 31.88 20.29
N TYR A 85 25.68 31.52 19.89
CA TYR A 85 24.47 31.83 20.66
C TYR A 85 24.53 31.19 22.05
N ARG A 86 24.99 29.93 22.17
CA ARG A 86 25.16 29.26 23.47
C ARG A 86 26.21 29.91 24.35
N TYR A 87 27.31 30.42 23.79
CA TYR A 87 28.29 31.21 24.56
C TYR A 87 27.68 32.49 25.13
N LYS A 88 26.84 33.19 24.35
CA LYS A 88 26.12 34.38 24.82
C LYS A 88 25.15 34.02 25.95
N GLU A 89 24.36 32.95 25.79
CA GLU A 89 23.47 32.46 26.84
C GLU A 89 24.22 32.12 28.13
N GLN A 90 25.36 31.41 28.04
CA GLN A 90 26.20 31.08 29.19
C GLN A 90 26.70 32.34 29.90
N ARG A 91 27.14 33.35 29.14
CA ARG A 91 27.61 34.62 29.70
C ARG A 91 26.48 35.35 30.45
N MET A 92 25.30 35.45 29.86
CA MET A 92 24.14 36.10 30.51
C MET A 92 23.72 35.37 31.78
N MET A 93 23.67 34.03 31.75
CA MET A 93 23.36 33.24 32.95
C MET A 93 24.41 33.40 34.04
N ASN A 94 25.71 33.46 33.70
CA ASN A 94 26.75 33.71 34.70
C ASN A 94 26.60 35.09 35.34
N ILE A 95 26.25 36.12 34.57
CA ILE A 95 25.98 37.46 35.10
C ILE A 95 24.78 37.40 36.05
N GLU A 96 23.67 36.77 35.63
CA GLU A 96 22.46 36.65 36.45
C GLU A 96 22.68 35.84 37.74
N ILE A 97 23.43 34.74 37.67
CA ILE A 97 23.81 33.96 38.85
C ILE A 97 24.66 34.81 39.81
N ASN A 98 25.65 35.55 39.28
CA ASN A 98 26.49 36.41 40.11
C ASN A 98 25.69 37.54 40.78
N THR A 99 24.76 38.18 40.07
CA THR A 99 23.91 39.22 40.66
C THR A 99 22.97 38.65 41.72
N GLN A 100 22.33 37.50 41.46
CA GLN A 100 21.45 36.87 42.43
C GLN A 100 22.21 36.36 43.66
N ASN A 101 23.42 35.82 43.49
CA ASN A 101 24.29 35.44 44.62
C ASN A 101 24.72 36.65 45.44
N MET A 102 25.05 37.78 44.80
CA MET A 102 25.37 39.03 45.49
C MET A 102 24.17 39.53 46.32
N ILE A 103 22.98 39.57 45.71
CA ILE A 103 21.73 39.94 46.39
C ILE A 103 21.45 38.99 47.56
N LEU A 104 21.58 37.68 47.35
CA LEU A 104 21.37 36.67 48.38
C LEU A 104 22.35 36.87 49.55
N SER A 105 23.62 37.15 49.27
CA SER A 105 24.63 37.37 50.31
C SER A 105 24.36 38.59 51.18
N ILE A 106 23.77 39.65 50.61
CA ILE A 106 23.35 40.85 51.36
C ILE A 106 22.19 40.48 52.29
N TYR A 107 21.14 39.87 51.74
CA TYR A 107 19.96 39.49 52.55
C TYR A 107 20.26 38.46 53.65
N LEU A 108 21.20 37.54 53.42
CA LEU A 108 21.61 36.57 54.44
C LEU A 108 22.34 37.25 55.60
N LYS A 109 23.27 38.16 55.29
CA LYS A 109 24.01 38.94 56.30
C LYS A 109 23.12 39.88 57.10
N ASP A 110 22.14 40.51 56.45
CA ASP A 110 21.16 41.37 57.12
C ASP A 110 20.24 40.59 58.07
N CYS A 111 19.93 39.33 57.73
CA CYS A 111 18.98 38.50 58.49
C CYS A 111 19.64 37.79 59.69
N GLN A 112 20.87 37.28 59.53
CA GLN A 112 21.60 36.52 60.56
C GLN A 112 23.12 36.81 60.49
N PRO A 113 23.59 37.95 61.00
CA PRO A 113 24.97 38.41 60.80
C PRO A 113 26.06 37.53 61.43
N GLU A 114 25.74 36.78 62.49
CA GLU A 114 26.69 35.95 63.24
C GLU A 114 26.80 34.49 62.74
N ARG A 115 26.06 34.13 61.68
CA ARG A 115 25.95 32.74 61.19
C ARG A 115 26.77 32.48 59.93
N GLU A 116 27.44 31.33 59.85
CA GLU A 116 28.14 30.89 58.64
C GLU A 116 27.17 30.42 57.56
N HIS A 117 26.88 31.29 56.59
CA HIS A 117 25.89 31.03 55.53
C HIS A 117 26.32 30.01 54.45
N ASP A 118 27.63 29.87 54.19
CA ASP A 118 28.14 28.98 53.12
C ASP A 118 27.78 27.50 53.37
N LYS A 119 27.69 27.10 54.64
CA LYS A 119 27.30 25.75 55.06
C LYS A 119 25.80 25.52 54.89
N ASP A 120 24.98 26.55 55.11
CA ASP A 120 23.51 26.48 54.96
C ASP A 120 23.06 26.45 53.49
N LEU A 121 23.89 26.94 52.57
CA LEU A 121 23.63 26.92 51.12
C LEU A 121 24.12 25.64 50.42
N TYR A 122 24.66 24.66 51.17
CA TYR A 122 25.25 23.43 50.63
C TYR A 122 24.29 22.64 49.72
N TRP A 123 22.98 22.68 49.98
CA TRP A 123 21.98 21.98 49.17
C TRP A 123 21.82 22.56 47.75
N ILE A 124 22.16 23.84 47.53
CA ILE A 124 22.14 24.48 46.19
C ILE A 124 23.24 23.88 45.31
N ASN A 125 24.39 23.53 45.90
CA ASN A 125 25.56 23.01 45.19
C ASN A 125 25.48 21.49 44.89
N LYS A 126 24.54 20.76 45.53
CA LYS A 126 24.50 19.28 45.48
C LYS A 126 23.61 18.70 44.37
N HIS A 127 22.71 19.48 43.79
CA HIS A 127 21.73 18.99 42.81
C HIS A 127 22.26 18.81 41.36
N ASP A 128 23.55 19.07 41.14
CA ASP A 128 24.16 19.15 39.79
C ASP A 128 24.80 17.86 39.26
N LEU A 129 24.94 16.78 40.06
CA LEU A 129 25.75 15.62 39.64
C LEU A 129 24.96 14.57 38.84
N LEU A 130 23.83 14.08 39.37
CA LEU A 130 23.08 12.96 38.77
C LEU A 130 22.45 13.30 37.39
N PRO A 131 21.76 14.46 37.19
CA PRO A 131 21.21 14.80 35.87
C PRO A 131 22.29 15.13 34.82
N ARG A 132 23.47 15.55 35.29
CA ARG A 132 24.61 15.91 34.44
C ARG A 132 25.25 14.67 33.85
N GLU A 133 25.49 13.63 34.65
CA GLU A 133 26.04 12.35 34.19
C GLU A 133 25.14 11.69 33.12
N GLU A 134 23.82 11.68 33.34
CA GLU A 134 22.87 11.18 32.33
C GLU A 134 22.86 12.01 31.04
N LEU A 135 23.09 13.32 31.13
CA LEU A 135 23.15 14.21 29.97
C LEU A 135 24.45 14.00 29.18
N ILE A 136 25.58 13.86 29.88
CA ILE A 136 26.89 13.52 29.32
C ILE A 136 26.80 12.21 28.55
N HIS A 137 26.32 11.12 29.18
CA HIS A 137 26.17 9.83 28.52
C HIS A 137 25.26 9.88 27.29
N ARG A 138 24.17 10.67 27.32
CA ARG A 138 23.31 10.87 26.15
C ARG A 138 24.03 11.59 25.02
N HIS A 139 24.88 12.57 25.32
CA HIS A 139 25.68 13.28 24.31
C HIS A 139 26.81 12.43 23.75
N GLU A 140 27.49 11.64 24.59
CA GLU A 140 28.51 10.67 24.17
C GLU A 140 27.92 9.64 23.21
N ARG A 141 26.79 9.03 23.56
CA ARG A 141 26.09 8.09 22.66
C ARG A 141 25.70 8.75 21.34
N LYS A 142 25.22 10.00 21.37
CA LYS A 142 24.87 10.74 20.13
C LYS A 142 26.12 11.04 19.29
N LEU A 143 27.22 11.43 19.92
CA LEU A 143 28.48 11.71 19.25
C LEU A 143 29.05 10.43 18.61
N GLN A 144 29.08 9.32 19.34
CA GLN A 144 29.54 8.03 18.83
C GLN A 144 28.72 7.58 17.62
N ASN A 145 27.39 7.67 17.70
CA ASN A 145 26.52 7.37 16.56
C ASN A 145 26.81 8.24 15.31
N LEU A 146 27.20 9.50 15.49
CA LEU A 146 27.58 10.39 14.39
C LEU A 146 28.95 10.02 13.81
N ILE A 147 29.90 9.64 14.66
CA ILE A 147 31.23 9.15 14.26
C ILE A 147 31.08 7.85 13.48
N ASP A 148 30.37 6.85 14.02
CA ASP A 148 30.14 5.56 13.37
C ASP A 148 29.44 5.73 12.02
N LYS A 149 28.50 6.68 11.91
CA LYS A 149 27.84 7.00 10.65
C LYS A 149 28.79 7.62 9.63
N LYS A 150 29.72 8.49 10.06
CA LYS A 150 30.76 9.06 9.20
C LYS A 150 31.76 7.99 8.74
N LEU A 151 32.18 7.10 9.65
CA LEU A 151 33.05 5.95 9.35
C LEU A 151 32.38 4.96 8.39
N ARG A 152 31.09 4.64 8.58
CA ARG A 152 30.32 3.80 7.62
C ARG A 152 30.24 4.43 6.23
N ILE A 153 30.09 5.75 6.13
CA ILE A 153 30.08 6.46 4.84
C ILE A 153 31.47 6.45 4.20
N TYR A 154 32.54 6.61 5.00
CA TYR A 154 33.93 6.55 4.54
C TYR A 154 34.32 5.14 4.06
N ASN A 155 34.00 4.10 4.83
CA ASN A 155 34.27 2.70 4.46
C ASN A 155 33.43 2.27 3.24
N ASN A 156 32.19 2.73 3.13
CA ASN A 156 31.39 2.55 1.91
C ASN A 156 31.93 3.34 0.70
N ASN A 157 32.70 4.42 0.91
CA ASN A 157 33.33 5.16 -0.19
C ASN A 157 34.63 4.50 -0.68
N ASN A 158 35.38 3.83 0.19
CA ASN A 158 36.53 2.99 -0.25
C ASN A 158 36.07 1.72 -0.97
N ASN A 159 34.94 1.14 -0.57
CA ASN A 159 34.28 0.06 -1.33
C ASN A 159 33.47 0.55 -2.55
N ARG A 160 33.42 1.87 -2.83
CA ARG A 160 32.69 2.41 -3.99
C ARG A 160 33.49 2.48 -5.28
N LYS A 161 34.82 2.28 -5.24
CA LYS A 161 35.57 2.00 -6.47
C LYS A 161 35.17 0.65 -7.10
N THR A 162 34.61 -0.28 -6.32
CA THR A 162 34.10 -1.57 -6.81
C THR A 162 32.57 -1.65 -6.87
N PHE A 163 31.84 -0.71 -6.25
CA PHE A 163 30.36 -0.71 -6.26
C PHE A 163 29.72 0.13 -7.37
N GLN A 164 30.45 1.06 -8.00
CA GLN A 164 29.92 1.84 -9.13
C GLN A 164 29.89 1.05 -10.45
N GLU A 165 30.62 -0.07 -10.55
CA GLU A 165 30.56 -0.96 -11.73
C GLU A 165 29.46 -2.02 -11.63
N ARG A 166 29.02 -2.40 -10.42
CA ARG A 166 27.98 -3.45 -10.26
C ARG A 166 26.55 -3.01 -10.59
N HIS A 167 26.27 -1.72 -10.71
CA HIS A 167 24.93 -1.24 -11.08
C HIS A 167 24.71 -0.95 -12.57
N LYS A 168 25.55 -1.53 -13.44
CA LYS A 168 25.25 -1.71 -14.87
C LYS A 168 24.74 -3.11 -15.24
N LEU A 169 24.52 -3.98 -14.26
CA LEU A 169 23.76 -5.21 -14.45
C LEU A 169 22.36 -5.00 -13.86
N ILE A 170 21.47 -4.44 -14.67
CA ILE A 170 20.04 -4.53 -14.37
C ILE A 170 19.70 -6.01 -14.50
N ASP A 171 19.32 -6.64 -13.40
CA ASP A 171 18.92 -8.04 -13.38
C ASP A 171 17.60 -8.21 -14.16
N THR A 172 17.73 -8.59 -15.44
CA THR A 172 16.60 -8.86 -16.34
C THR A 172 16.09 -10.30 -16.21
N SER A 173 16.63 -11.12 -15.31
CA SER A 173 16.16 -12.50 -15.06
C SER A 173 14.66 -12.58 -14.76
N ASN A 174 14.10 -11.48 -14.26
CA ASN A 174 12.69 -11.31 -13.91
C ASN A 174 11.72 -11.17 -15.10
N VAL A 175 12.24 -11.13 -16.33
CA VAL A 175 11.45 -11.03 -17.57
C VAL A 175 11.84 -12.18 -18.48
N VAL A 176 10.90 -13.12 -18.67
CA VAL A 176 11.08 -14.22 -19.62
C VAL A 176 10.43 -13.82 -20.95
N ASN A 177 11.24 -13.72 -22.00
CA ASN A 177 10.73 -13.54 -23.35
C ASN A 177 10.37 -14.92 -23.95
N LEU A 178 9.08 -15.23 -24.01
CA LEU A 178 8.56 -16.44 -24.66
C LEU A 178 8.15 -16.19 -26.12
N SER A 179 8.34 -14.98 -26.63
CA SER A 179 7.97 -14.62 -28.00
C SER A 179 9.18 -14.76 -28.93
N ASN A 180 8.91 -15.01 -30.21
CA ASN A 180 9.94 -15.06 -31.26
C ASN A 180 10.50 -13.67 -31.64
N ILE A 181 10.12 -12.61 -30.91
CA ILE A 181 10.52 -11.23 -31.18
C ILE A 181 11.72 -10.87 -30.30
N ASN A 182 12.80 -10.41 -30.91
CA ASN A 182 13.99 -9.94 -30.20
C ASN A 182 13.72 -8.60 -29.52
N LEU A 183 13.47 -8.64 -28.21
CA LEU A 183 13.39 -7.45 -27.36
C LEU A 183 14.80 -6.96 -27.04
N SER A 184 15.07 -5.66 -27.25
CA SER A 184 16.37 -5.07 -26.85
C SER A 184 16.54 -5.04 -25.33
N ASN A 185 17.78 -4.96 -24.84
CA ASN A 185 18.08 -4.89 -23.41
C ASN A 185 17.31 -3.76 -22.70
N LYS A 186 17.12 -2.61 -23.35
CA LYS A 186 16.34 -1.48 -22.80
C LYS A 186 14.85 -1.82 -22.63
N HIS A 187 14.27 -2.65 -23.50
CA HIS A 187 12.89 -3.12 -23.34
C HIS A 187 12.78 -4.03 -22.10
N LEU A 188 13.74 -4.95 -21.93
CA LEU A 188 13.80 -5.85 -20.79
C LEU A 188 14.01 -5.09 -19.47
N GLU A 189 14.86 -4.06 -19.46
CA GLU A 189 15.08 -3.19 -18.30
C GLU A 189 13.82 -2.43 -17.86
N ILE A 190 12.97 -2.01 -18.81
CA ILE A 190 11.71 -1.34 -18.47
C ILE A 190 10.69 -2.33 -17.93
N LEU A 191 10.60 -3.51 -18.56
CA LEU A 191 9.69 -4.57 -18.13
C LEU A 191 10.09 -5.16 -16.77
N SER A 192 11.39 -5.17 -16.43
CA SER A 192 11.91 -5.63 -15.14
C SER A 192 11.46 -4.73 -13.98
N LYS A 193 11.10 -3.45 -14.22
CA LYS A 193 10.46 -2.59 -13.20
C LYS A 193 9.15 -3.18 -12.66
N GLY A 194 8.50 -4.04 -13.45
CA GLY A 194 7.35 -4.86 -13.10
C GLY A 194 5.98 -4.23 -13.38
N LEU A 195 5.00 -5.07 -13.70
CA LEU A 195 3.66 -4.64 -14.15
C LEU A 195 2.85 -3.84 -13.12
N LYS A 196 3.19 -3.96 -11.82
CA LYS A 196 2.59 -3.18 -10.73
C LYS A 196 3.25 -1.81 -10.55
N PHE A 197 4.34 -1.50 -11.26
CA PHE A 197 5.00 -0.21 -11.19
C PHE A 197 4.04 0.91 -11.62
N VAL A 198 3.98 2.00 -10.87
CA VAL A 198 3.11 3.16 -11.11
C VAL A 198 3.98 4.33 -11.55
N PRO A 199 3.90 4.77 -12.82
CA PRO A 199 4.57 5.97 -13.28
C PRO A 199 4.02 7.23 -12.61
N THR A 200 4.84 8.27 -12.49
CA THR A 200 4.37 9.59 -12.06
C THR A 200 3.39 10.14 -13.11
N PRO A 201 2.15 10.49 -12.72
CA PRO A 201 1.21 11.12 -13.64
C PRO A 201 1.74 12.48 -14.09
N SER A 202 1.57 12.83 -15.36
CA SER A 202 1.98 14.14 -15.90
C SER A 202 1.07 15.28 -15.45
N SER A 203 -0.17 14.99 -15.10
CA SER A 203 -1.17 15.97 -14.64
C SER A 203 -2.23 15.31 -13.77
N PHE A 204 -2.95 16.11 -12.98
CA PHE A 204 -4.10 15.64 -12.23
C PHE A 204 -5.27 15.35 -13.17
N ASN A 205 -5.84 14.15 -13.12
CA ASN A 205 -7.09 13.87 -13.82
C ASN A 205 -8.26 14.37 -12.97
N ILE A 206 -8.53 15.68 -13.08
CA ILE A 206 -9.57 16.38 -12.30
C ILE A 206 -10.96 15.81 -12.60
N ILE A 207 -11.25 15.48 -13.86
CA ILE A 207 -12.52 14.89 -14.26
C ILE A 207 -12.74 13.55 -13.54
N GLU A 208 -11.70 12.73 -13.42
CA GLU A 208 -11.75 11.47 -12.66
C GLU A 208 -11.87 11.70 -11.16
N ILE A 209 -11.24 12.74 -10.59
CA ILE A 209 -11.40 13.11 -9.18
C ILE A 209 -12.85 13.50 -8.90
N ILE A 210 -13.41 14.46 -9.66
CA ILE A 210 -14.78 14.97 -9.46
C ILE A 210 -15.82 13.85 -9.67
N SER A 211 -15.67 13.03 -10.71
CA SER A 211 -16.61 11.93 -10.95
C SER A 211 -16.53 10.82 -9.90
N ASN A 212 -15.34 10.56 -9.33
CA ASN A 212 -15.20 9.63 -8.21
C ASN A 212 -15.80 10.19 -6.91
N THR A 213 -15.55 11.46 -6.60
CA THR A 213 -16.09 12.11 -5.39
C THR A 213 -17.61 12.16 -5.44
N GLU A 214 -18.18 12.67 -6.53
CA GLU A 214 -19.64 12.76 -6.70
C GLU A 214 -20.32 11.39 -6.65
N LYS A 215 -19.68 10.36 -7.20
CA LYS A 215 -20.19 8.99 -7.12
C LYS A 215 -20.14 8.44 -5.68
N SER A 216 -18.98 8.54 -5.02
CA SER A 216 -18.79 8.01 -3.67
C SER A 216 -19.62 8.77 -2.61
N LEU A 217 -19.92 10.03 -2.88
CA LEU A 217 -20.69 10.91 -2.01
C LEU A 217 -22.14 11.12 -2.51
N TYR A 218 -22.69 10.16 -3.25
CA TYR A 218 -24.09 10.22 -3.69
C TYR A 218 -25.10 9.97 -2.56
N SER A 219 -24.85 8.95 -1.73
CA SER A 219 -25.71 8.55 -0.61
C SER A 219 -25.54 9.33 0.71
N PRO A 220 -24.36 9.87 1.09
CA PRO A 220 -24.16 10.53 2.38
C PRO A 220 -24.95 11.84 2.54
N PRO A 221 -25.12 12.35 3.78
CA PRO A 221 -25.74 13.64 4.02
C PRO A 221 -25.07 14.77 3.24
N THR A 222 -25.87 15.73 2.77
CA THR A 222 -25.42 16.87 1.95
C THR A 222 -24.30 17.68 2.61
N ILE A 223 -24.29 17.77 3.95
CA ILE A 223 -23.25 18.47 4.72
C ILE A 223 -21.88 17.78 4.62
N VAL A 224 -21.85 16.43 4.70
CA VAL A 224 -20.64 15.62 4.56
C VAL A 224 -20.12 15.73 3.13
N LYS A 225 -21.03 15.69 2.15
CA LYS A 225 -20.70 15.89 0.74
C LYS A 225 -20.04 17.24 0.49
N ARG A 226 -20.64 18.33 0.97
CA ARG A 226 -20.10 19.70 0.79
C ARG A 226 -18.74 19.88 1.47
N ALA A 227 -18.58 19.39 2.70
CA ALA A 227 -17.32 19.47 3.43
C ALA A 227 -16.19 18.69 2.73
N ALA A 228 -16.48 17.45 2.29
CA ALA A 228 -15.52 16.65 1.54
C ALA A 228 -15.18 17.27 0.18
N ASN A 229 -16.17 17.76 -0.56
CA ASN A 229 -15.96 18.47 -1.82
C ASN A 229 -15.10 19.72 -1.63
N GLY A 230 -15.32 20.51 -0.57
CA GLY A 230 -14.51 21.69 -0.24
C GLY A 230 -13.05 21.36 0.09
N GLU A 231 -12.80 20.31 0.87
CA GLU A 231 -11.43 19.88 1.18
C GLU A 231 -10.68 19.37 -0.06
N ILE A 232 -11.36 18.64 -0.94
CA ILE A 232 -10.74 18.11 -2.16
C ILE A 232 -10.57 19.23 -3.20
N SER A 233 -11.52 20.15 -3.34
CA SER A 233 -11.41 21.30 -4.25
C SER A 233 -10.28 22.24 -3.83
N THR A 234 -10.16 22.55 -2.54
CA THR A 234 -9.06 23.38 -2.03
C THR A 234 -7.69 22.71 -2.21
N PHE A 235 -7.60 21.38 -2.02
CA PHE A 235 -6.37 20.64 -2.30
C PHE A 235 -6.01 20.71 -3.79
N THR A 236 -6.95 20.43 -4.69
CA THR A 236 -6.71 20.43 -6.14
C THR A 236 -6.32 21.82 -6.67
N LEU A 237 -6.89 22.90 -6.12
CA LEU A 237 -6.51 24.26 -6.48
C LEU A 237 -5.08 24.62 -6.03
N LYS A 238 -4.67 24.18 -4.83
CA LYS A 238 -3.37 24.49 -4.22
C LYS A 238 -2.24 23.55 -4.67
N SER A 239 -2.57 22.33 -5.10
CA SER A 239 -1.58 21.33 -5.49
C SER A 239 -0.82 21.73 -6.76
N LYS A 240 0.51 21.59 -6.74
CA LYS A 240 1.36 21.76 -7.93
C LYS A 240 1.56 20.41 -8.64
N GLU A 241 1.78 20.45 -9.94
CA GLU A 241 2.11 19.26 -10.73
C GLU A 241 3.44 18.63 -10.25
N PRO A 242 3.58 17.30 -10.31
CA PRO A 242 4.78 16.62 -9.85
C PRO A 242 5.99 16.95 -10.74
N LEU A 243 7.03 17.54 -10.13
CA LEU A 243 8.24 17.98 -10.84
C LEU A 243 9.14 16.82 -11.31
N ASN A 244 9.13 15.68 -10.60
CA ASN A 244 10.04 14.57 -10.85
C ASN A 244 9.30 13.36 -11.40
N ASN A 245 9.64 12.96 -12.63
CA ASN A 245 9.16 11.73 -13.25
C ASN A 245 10.03 10.54 -12.84
N ASN A 246 9.39 9.41 -12.53
CA ASN A 246 10.08 8.14 -12.27
C ASN A 246 10.25 7.26 -13.54
N ILE A 247 9.82 7.77 -14.70
CA ILE A 247 10.04 7.20 -16.03
C ILE A 247 10.57 8.30 -16.96
N THR A 248 11.63 8.00 -17.72
CA THR A 248 12.23 8.95 -18.67
C THR A 248 11.40 9.07 -19.95
N LYS A 249 11.67 10.09 -20.78
CA LYS A 249 11.00 10.23 -22.08
C LYS A 249 11.30 9.05 -23.02
N ALA A 250 12.55 8.59 -23.04
CA ALA A 250 12.98 7.43 -23.83
C ALA A 250 12.26 6.15 -23.39
N GLU A 251 12.14 5.92 -22.08
CA GLU A 251 11.39 4.77 -21.55
C GLU A 251 9.90 4.81 -21.90
N LYS A 252 9.29 6.01 -21.98
CA LYS A 252 7.91 6.17 -22.44
C LYS A 252 7.76 5.83 -23.93
N GLN A 253 8.73 6.18 -24.76
CA GLN A 253 8.73 5.82 -26.18
C GLN A 253 8.80 4.30 -26.36
N LEU A 254 9.73 3.63 -25.67
CA LEU A 254 9.85 2.17 -25.68
C LEU A 254 8.56 1.46 -25.19
N LEU A 255 7.89 2.01 -24.17
CA LEU A 255 6.59 1.48 -23.74
C LEU A 255 5.51 1.63 -24.80
N ASN A 256 5.50 2.76 -25.53
CA ASN A 256 4.56 2.96 -26.63
C ASN A 256 4.89 2.04 -27.81
N GLU A 257 6.15 1.75 -28.10
CA GLU A 257 6.57 0.78 -29.12
C GLU A 257 6.05 -0.63 -28.79
N ILE A 258 6.26 -1.09 -27.55
CA ILE A 258 5.69 -2.37 -27.06
C ILE A 258 4.17 -2.36 -27.21
N LYS A 259 3.53 -1.25 -26.80
CA LYS A 259 2.08 -1.11 -26.84
C LYS A 259 1.53 -1.07 -28.26
N SER A 260 2.25 -0.52 -29.23
CA SER A 260 1.77 -0.46 -30.62
C SER A 260 1.90 -1.79 -31.34
N ASN A 261 2.70 -2.73 -30.81
CA ASN A 261 2.94 -4.02 -31.44
C ASN A 261 1.88 -5.06 -31.02
N ASN A 262 0.96 -5.36 -31.95
CA ASN A 262 -0.11 -6.35 -31.72
C ASN A 262 0.39 -7.79 -31.54
N ASN A 263 1.64 -8.08 -31.90
CA ASN A 263 2.22 -9.41 -31.79
C ASN A 263 2.89 -9.67 -30.43
N ILE A 264 2.96 -8.67 -29.55
CA ILE A 264 3.56 -8.79 -28.22
C ILE A 264 2.46 -8.71 -27.16
N MET A 265 2.26 -9.80 -26.41
CA MET A 265 1.39 -9.82 -25.24
C MET A 265 2.19 -9.86 -23.95
N VAL A 266 2.09 -8.78 -23.16
CA VAL A 266 2.74 -8.70 -21.85
C VAL A 266 1.77 -9.13 -20.75
N VAL A 267 2.01 -10.30 -20.15
CA VAL A 267 1.12 -10.92 -19.16
C VAL A 267 1.81 -11.03 -17.79
N SER A 268 1.02 -10.99 -16.71
CA SER A 268 1.54 -11.27 -15.36
C SER A 268 1.59 -12.78 -15.11
N ALA A 269 2.69 -13.27 -14.52
CA ALA A 269 2.93 -14.70 -14.26
C ALA A 269 1.80 -15.44 -13.51
N ASP A 270 1.05 -14.78 -12.60
CA ASP A 270 0.25 -15.50 -11.59
C ASP A 270 -1.25 -15.14 -11.51
N LYS A 271 -1.94 -14.83 -12.61
CA LYS A 271 -3.39 -14.53 -12.50
C LYS A 271 -4.24 -15.29 -13.48
N GLY A 272 -4.52 -16.57 -13.17
CA GLY A 272 -5.77 -17.27 -13.44
C GLY A 272 -6.37 -17.05 -14.83
N GLN A 273 -5.53 -16.85 -15.84
CA GLN A 273 -5.92 -16.98 -17.23
C GLN A 273 -6.31 -18.45 -17.43
N PRO A 274 -7.11 -18.79 -18.46
CA PRO A 274 -7.34 -20.19 -18.83
C PRO A 274 -6.01 -20.94 -18.71
N LYS A 275 -6.03 -22.16 -18.14
CA LYS A 275 -4.85 -23.01 -17.96
C LYS A 275 -4.25 -23.32 -19.35
N LEU A 276 -3.62 -22.33 -19.98
CA LEU A 276 -3.06 -22.33 -21.33
C LEU A 276 -1.81 -23.21 -21.42
N HIS A 277 -1.47 -23.90 -20.33
CA HIS A 277 -0.23 -24.64 -20.11
C HIS A 277 -0.47 -26.12 -19.85
N LYS A 278 -1.70 -26.63 -20.02
CA LYS A 278 -1.94 -28.08 -20.00
C LYS A 278 -2.52 -28.51 -21.35
N ASP A 279 -1.69 -29.14 -22.17
CA ASP A 279 -2.14 -29.78 -23.40
C ASP A 279 -3.25 -30.80 -23.08
N ASN A 280 -4.26 -30.90 -23.95
CA ASN A 280 -5.39 -31.82 -23.84
C ASN A 280 -6.32 -31.68 -22.61
N HIS A 281 -6.31 -30.56 -21.86
CA HIS A 281 -7.26 -30.34 -20.77
C HIS A 281 -8.40 -29.37 -21.18
N PRO A 282 -9.62 -29.85 -21.46
CA PRO A 282 -10.74 -28.98 -21.81
C PRO A 282 -11.05 -27.98 -20.68
N MET A 283 -11.57 -26.80 -21.05
CA MET A 283 -11.99 -25.80 -20.06
C MET A 283 -12.98 -26.40 -19.06
N ARG A 284 -12.69 -26.29 -17.75
CA ARG A 284 -13.63 -26.69 -16.69
C ARG A 284 -14.74 -25.64 -16.60
N ILE A 285 -15.96 -25.99 -16.99
CA ILE A 285 -17.13 -25.13 -16.82
C ILE A 285 -17.51 -25.15 -15.33
N ILE A 286 -17.41 -23.99 -14.67
CA ILE A 286 -17.90 -23.82 -13.31
C ILE A 286 -19.29 -23.20 -13.39
N ALA A 287 -20.32 -23.99 -13.09
CA ALA A 287 -21.69 -23.49 -12.98
C ALA A 287 -21.90 -22.86 -11.59
N CYS A 288 -22.21 -21.57 -11.55
CA CYS A 288 -22.52 -20.89 -10.29
C CYS A 288 -23.96 -21.16 -9.88
N THR A 289 -24.17 -22.01 -8.88
CA THR A 289 -25.48 -22.28 -8.27
C THR A 289 -25.83 -21.33 -7.13
N ARG A 290 -25.00 -20.30 -6.85
CA ARG A 290 -25.35 -19.27 -5.87
C ARG A 290 -26.63 -18.56 -6.32
N SER A 291 -27.61 -18.46 -5.42
CA SER A 291 -28.91 -17.79 -5.63
C SER A 291 -29.96 -18.56 -6.45
N THR A 292 -29.82 -19.88 -6.62
CA THR A 292 -30.92 -20.72 -7.11
C THR A 292 -31.91 -21.06 -5.99
N ILE A 293 -33.13 -21.48 -6.33
CA ILE A 293 -34.17 -21.92 -5.37
C ILE A 293 -33.61 -23.00 -4.41
N LEU A 294 -32.76 -23.89 -4.92
CA LEU A 294 -32.13 -24.96 -4.15
C LEU A 294 -31.09 -24.46 -3.12
N SER A 295 -30.52 -23.27 -3.32
CA SER A 295 -29.44 -22.77 -2.46
C SER A 295 -29.90 -22.50 -1.02
N SER A 296 -31.12 -22.01 -0.83
CA SER A 296 -31.72 -21.79 0.50
C SER A 296 -31.98 -23.11 1.24
N ILE A 297 -32.48 -24.12 0.53
CA ILE A 297 -32.73 -25.46 1.07
C ILE A 297 -31.42 -26.13 1.46
N SER A 298 -30.42 -26.12 0.56
CA SER A 298 -29.10 -26.70 0.85
C SER A 298 -28.41 -26.04 2.04
N LEU A 299 -28.57 -24.72 2.24
CA LEU A 299 -28.01 -24.02 3.40
C LEU A 299 -28.71 -24.43 4.71
N PHE A 300 -30.04 -24.57 4.69
CA PHE A 300 -30.80 -25.07 5.82
C PHE A 300 -30.35 -26.48 6.21
N THR A 301 -30.30 -27.40 5.23
CA THR A 301 -29.83 -28.77 5.45
C THR A 301 -28.39 -28.78 5.98
N PHE A 302 -27.48 -28.00 5.38
CA PHE A 302 -26.09 -27.91 5.83
C PHE A 302 -25.99 -27.48 7.30
N ASN A 303 -26.80 -26.54 7.75
CA ASN A 303 -26.79 -26.11 9.15
C ASN A 303 -27.19 -27.21 10.14
N LEU A 304 -28.05 -28.15 9.73
CA LEU A 304 -28.42 -29.32 10.55
C LEU A 304 -27.28 -30.34 10.62
N ILE A 305 -26.63 -30.62 9.48
CA ILE A 305 -25.68 -31.73 9.37
C ILE A 305 -24.21 -31.33 9.52
N LYS A 306 -23.87 -30.02 9.56
CA LYS A 306 -22.48 -29.54 9.66
C LYS A 306 -21.72 -30.11 10.87
N HIS A 307 -22.43 -30.39 11.96
CA HIS A 307 -21.85 -30.95 13.19
C HIS A 307 -21.33 -32.39 13.01
N LEU A 308 -21.82 -33.13 11.99
CA LEU A 308 -21.26 -34.43 11.61
C LEU A 308 -19.84 -34.30 11.06
N ARG A 309 -19.41 -33.11 10.62
CA ARG A 309 -18.04 -32.90 10.17
C ARG A 309 -17.04 -32.97 11.33
N ASP A 310 -17.48 -32.59 12.52
CA ASP A 310 -16.63 -32.54 13.71
C ASP A 310 -16.30 -33.95 14.24
N THR A 311 -17.08 -34.97 13.86
CA THR A 311 -16.79 -36.37 14.21
C THR A 311 -15.72 -37.01 13.33
N ILE A 312 -15.30 -36.34 12.25
CA ILE A 312 -14.28 -36.84 11.31
C ILE A 312 -12.87 -36.46 11.83
N ASN A 313 -12.29 -37.31 12.68
CA ASN A 313 -11.07 -37.03 13.46
C ASN A 313 -9.73 -36.88 12.70
N LYS A 314 -9.68 -37.01 11.36
CA LYS A 314 -8.40 -37.07 10.59
C LYS A 314 -8.24 -36.03 9.45
N ASN A 315 -9.03 -34.96 9.46
CA ASN A 315 -8.94 -33.95 8.41
C ASN A 315 -7.98 -32.81 8.77
N VAL A 316 -7.21 -32.39 7.78
CA VAL A 316 -6.48 -31.13 7.75
C VAL A 316 -7.46 -30.03 7.37
N LYS A 317 -7.56 -28.97 8.18
CA LYS A 317 -8.50 -27.86 7.92
C LYS A 317 -7.93 -26.82 6.96
N ASN A 318 -6.64 -26.54 7.06
CA ASN A 318 -5.91 -25.57 6.25
C ASN A 318 -4.41 -25.90 6.30
N THR A 319 -3.62 -25.19 5.50
CA THR A 319 -2.16 -25.36 5.44
C THR A 319 -1.48 -25.13 6.80
N GLU A 320 -2.01 -24.24 7.66
CA GLU A 320 -1.45 -23.99 8.99
C GLU A 320 -1.65 -25.17 9.94
N ASP A 321 -2.86 -25.76 9.97
CA ASP A 321 -3.22 -26.97 10.74
C ASP A 321 -2.45 -28.19 10.23
N PHE A 322 -2.12 -28.23 8.94
CA PHE A 322 -1.23 -29.24 8.39
C PHE A 322 0.19 -29.11 8.94
N ILE A 323 0.75 -27.90 8.89
CA ILE A 323 2.11 -27.61 9.36
C ILE A 323 2.23 -27.94 10.85
N SER A 324 1.27 -27.52 11.68
CA SER A 324 1.31 -27.82 13.12
C SER A 324 1.30 -29.33 13.39
N LYS A 325 0.48 -30.09 12.66
CA LYS A 325 0.43 -31.56 12.78
C LYS A 325 1.72 -32.24 12.33
N LEU A 326 2.44 -31.69 11.35
CA LEU A 326 3.68 -32.26 10.84
C LEU A 326 4.91 -31.94 11.70
N ILE A 327 4.94 -30.79 12.39
CA ILE A 327 6.08 -30.35 13.21
C ILE A 327 6.40 -31.37 14.32
N ASP A 328 5.37 -31.99 14.89
CA ASP A 328 5.51 -32.92 16.03
C ASP A 328 5.83 -34.36 15.61
N ILE A 329 5.86 -34.66 14.30
CA ILE A 329 6.10 -36.02 13.80
C ILE A 329 7.59 -36.31 13.73
N LYS A 330 8.01 -37.37 14.43
CA LYS A 330 9.33 -37.99 14.25
C LYS A 330 9.29 -38.98 13.08
N ILE A 331 10.33 -38.94 12.26
CA ILE A 331 10.47 -39.76 11.05
C ILE A 331 11.65 -40.70 11.21
N ASP A 332 11.44 -41.96 10.82
CA ASP A 332 12.50 -42.97 10.75
C ASP A 332 13.24 -42.92 9.41
N ASN A 333 14.45 -43.49 9.34
CA ASN A 333 15.22 -43.56 8.08
C ASN A 333 14.49 -44.30 6.95
N ASP A 334 13.58 -45.21 7.29
CA ASP A 334 12.81 -46.02 6.34
C ASP A 334 11.48 -45.38 5.93
N ASP A 335 11.05 -44.32 6.63
CA ASP A 335 9.84 -43.59 6.28
C ASP A 335 10.05 -42.79 4.97
N ARG A 336 9.02 -42.73 4.14
CA ARG A 336 8.98 -42.10 2.82
C ARG A 336 7.72 -41.27 2.69
N LEU A 337 7.76 -40.21 1.88
CA LEU A 337 6.61 -39.32 1.67
C LEU A 337 5.95 -39.60 0.32
N ALA A 338 4.62 -39.59 0.30
CA ALA A 338 3.84 -39.71 -0.91
C ALA A 338 2.55 -38.88 -0.83
N SER A 339 2.06 -38.45 -1.98
CA SER A 339 0.73 -37.86 -2.13
C SER A 339 -0.14 -38.76 -3.01
N LEU A 340 -1.42 -38.88 -2.66
CA LEU A 340 -2.43 -39.49 -3.51
C LEU A 340 -3.47 -38.42 -3.86
N ASP A 341 -3.73 -38.24 -5.15
CA ASP A 341 -4.75 -37.33 -5.66
C ASP A 341 -5.90 -38.13 -6.28
N VAL A 342 -7.13 -37.72 -5.99
CA VAL A 342 -8.35 -38.37 -6.44
C VAL A 342 -8.74 -37.88 -7.84
N ILE A 343 -8.86 -38.81 -8.78
CA ILE A 343 -9.37 -38.53 -10.12
C ILE A 343 -10.88 -38.27 -10.04
N ASP A 344 -11.28 -37.03 -10.32
CA ASP A 344 -12.66 -36.59 -10.48
C ASP A 344 -13.63 -37.00 -9.35
N LEU A 345 -13.26 -36.68 -8.10
CA LEU A 345 -14.05 -36.99 -6.90
C LEU A 345 -15.56 -36.71 -7.06
N PHE A 346 -15.92 -35.53 -7.55
CA PHE A 346 -17.31 -35.08 -7.66
C PHE A 346 -18.11 -35.72 -8.81
N ASN A 347 -17.46 -36.39 -9.76
CA ASN A 347 -18.14 -37.19 -10.78
C ASN A 347 -18.46 -38.60 -10.26
N ASN A 348 -17.72 -39.05 -9.24
CA ASN A 348 -17.78 -40.39 -8.68
C ASN A 348 -18.61 -40.46 -7.38
N VAL A 349 -18.83 -39.31 -6.73
CA VAL A 349 -19.88 -39.07 -5.74
C VAL A 349 -21.21 -38.85 -6.49
N PRO A 350 -22.36 -39.36 -6.03
CA PRO A 350 -23.64 -39.28 -6.74
C PRO A 350 -23.91 -37.90 -7.38
N ILE A 351 -24.15 -37.91 -8.70
CA ILE A 351 -24.06 -36.80 -9.68
C ILE A 351 -24.97 -35.60 -9.40
N SER A 352 -25.89 -35.67 -8.43
CA SER A 352 -26.82 -34.57 -8.08
C SER A 352 -26.17 -33.42 -7.29
N LEU A 353 -24.86 -33.51 -6.98
CA LEU A 353 -24.11 -32.55 -6.16
C LEU A 353 -22.97 -31.87 -6.94
N PRO A 354 -23.25 -31.14 -8.03
CA PRO A 354 -22.23 -30.44 -8.81
C PRO A 354 -21.44 -29.45 -7.94
N MET A 355 -20.19 -29.17 -8.33
CA MET A 355 -19.34 -28.13 -7.73
C MET A 355 -20.11 -26.81 -7.66
N GLY A 356 -20.50 -26.41 -6.44
CA GLY A 356 -21.30 -25.20 -6.20
C GLY A 356 -22.43 -25.40 -5.19
N ASN A 357 -22.89 -26.63 -4.96
CA ASN A 357 -23.84 -26.92 -3.88
C ASN A 357 -23.13 -26.83 -2.51
N VAL A 358 -23.81 -26.23 -1.53
CA VAL A 358 -23.33 -26.06 -0.14
C VAL A 358 -23.09 -27.42 0.55
N LEU A 359 -23.79 -28.47 0.12
CA LEU A 359 -23.69 -29.82 0.69
C LEU A 359 -22.56 -30.69 0.11
N SER A 360 -22.11 -30.41 -1.12
CA SER A 360 -21.13 -31.28 -1.82
C SER A 360 -19.83 -31.49 -1.03
N PRO A 361 -19.21 -30.47 -0.42
CA PRO A 361 -17.96 -30.66 0.31
C PRO A 361 -18.12 -31.57 1.53
N LEU A 362 -19.28 -31.53 2.21
CA LEU A 362 -19.53 -32.35 3.39
C LEU A 362 -19.76 -33.82 3.02
N LEU A 363 -20.49 -34.07 1.93
CA LEU A 363 -20.74 -35.44 1.45
C LEU A 363 -19.46 -36.07 0.88
N ALA A 364 -18.64 -35.28 0.19
CA ALA A 364 -17.30 -35.69 -0.21
C ALA A 364 -16.43 -36.06 1.01
N ASP A 365 -16.47 -35.25 2.08
CA ASP A 365 -15.75 -35.54 3.33
C ASP A 365 -16.20 -36.85 4.00
N LEU A 366 -17.51 -37.12 4.05
CA LEU A 366 -18.06 -38.35 4.62
C LEU A 366 -17.70 -39.59 3.79
N TYR A 367 -17.88 -39.51 2.47
CA TYR A 367 -17.54 -40.60 1.56
C TYR A 367 -16.04 -40.94 1.63
N MET A 368 -15.18 -39.91 1.60
CA MET A 368 -13.74 -40.12 1.73
C MET A 368 -13.35 -40.70 3.10
N HIS A 369 -14.04 -40.30 4.18
CA HIS A 369 -13.79 -40.86 5.50
C HIS A 369 -14.11 -42.36 5.55
N GLU A 370 -15.27 -42.77 5.04
CA GLU A 370 -15.66 -44.17 4.94
C GLU A 370 -14.69 -44.97 4.07
N PHE A 371 -14.33 -44.42 2.90
CA PHE A 371 -13.37 -45.05 1.99
C PHE A 371 -12.01 -45.29 2.66
N ILE A 372 -11.46 -44.28 3.35
CA ILE A 372 -10.17 -44.39 4.04
C ILE A 372 -10.23 -45.44 5.17
N ASN A 373 -11.34 -45.49 5.90
CA ASN A 373 -11.50 -46.46 6.98
C ASN A 373 -11.59 -47.91 6.47
N ASN A 374 -12.24 -48.12 5.31
CA ASN A 374 -12.50 -49.45 4.78
C ASN A 374 -11.37 -49.97 3.86
N GLN A 375 -10.80 -49.12 3.01
CA GLN A 375 -9.90 -49.53 1.92
C GLN A 375 -8.42 -49.24 2.18
N LEU A 376 -8.09 -48.21 2.98
CA LEU A 376 -6.71 -47.75 3.23
C LEU A 376 -6.14 -48.27 4.56
N HIS A 377 -6.45 -49.51 4.94
CA HIS A 377 -6.04 -50.11 6.22
C HIS A 377 -4.51 -50.19 6.38
N LYS A 378 -3.75 -50.39 5.29
CA LYS A 378 -2.27 -50.48 5.33
C LYS A 378 -1.56 -49.15 5.58
N ILE A 379 -2.25 -48.02 5.40
CA ILE A 379 -1.62 -46.68 5.35
C ILE A 379 -2.30 -45.69 6.32
N LYS A 380 -3.14 -46.19 7.23
CA LYS A 380 -4.05 -45.37 8.05
C LYS A 380 -3.37 -44.55 9.16
N ASP A 381 -2.15 -44.92 9.56
CA ASP A 381 -1.53 -44.39 10.78
C ASP A 381 -0.88 -43.01 10.61
N LYS A 382 -0.27 -42.73 9.45
CA LYS A 382 0.35 -41.44 9.13
C LYS A 382 -0.24 -40.84 7.85
N LEU A 383 -1.57 -40.73 7.81
CA LEU A 383 -2.34 -40.18 6.68
C LEU A 383 -3.01 -38.87 7.06
N PHE A 384 -2.79 -37.84 6.25
CA PHE A 384 -3.33 -36.50 6.40
C PHE A 384 -4.15 -36.16 5.17
N ARG A 385 -5.44 -35.82 5.36
CA ARG A 385 -6.34 -35.51 4.24
C ARG A 385 -6.75 -34.06 4.23
N TYR A 386 -6.69 -33.43 3.05
CA TYR A 386 -7.33 -32.16 2.76
C TYR A 386 -8.31 -32.32 1.59
N VAL A 387 -9.59 -32.50 1.90
CA VAL A 387 -10.65 -32.75 0.90
C VAL A 387 -10.31 -33.97 0.01
N ASP A 388 -9.91 -33.75 -1.24
CA ASP A 388 -9.51 -34.74 -2.25
C ASP A 388 -8.04 -35.14 -2.14
N ASP A 389 -7.17 -34.26 -1.61
CA ASP A 389 -5.73 -34.49 -1.53
C ASP A 389 -5.36 -35.30 -0.28
N LEU A 390 -4.59 -36.37 -0.45
CA LEU A 390 -4.06 -37.22 0.62
C LEU A 390 -2.54 -37.12 0.70
N PHE A 391 -2.02 -36.86 1.89
CA PHE A 391 -0.60 -36.92 2.20
C PHE A 391 -0.31 -38.10 3.12
N ILE A 392 0.76 -38.83 2.82
CA ILE A 392 1.06 -40.12 3.42
C ILE A 392 2.53 -40.18 3.80
N ILE A 393 2.80 -40.68 5.00
CA ILE A 393 4.12 -41.15 5.42
C ILE A 393 4.09 -42.67 5.51
N THR A 394 4.84 -43.37 4.66
CA THR A 394 4.81 -44.83 4.53
C THR A 394 6.22 -45.41 4.50
N LYS A 395 6.38 -46.68 4.88
CA LYS A 395 7.65 -47.42 4.72
C LYS A 395 7.78 -48.12 3.36
N MET A 396 6.73 -48.07 2.53
CA MET A 396 6.72 -48.68 1.20
C MET A 396 7.70 -47.99 0.26
N CYS A 397 8.41 -48.78 -0.54
CA CYS A 397 9.19 -48.24 -1.64
C CYS A 397 8.27 -47.78 -2.80
N LYS A 398 8.83 -47.02 -3.75
CA LYS A 398 8.06 -46.44 -4.86
C LYS A 398 7.25 -47.49 -5.64
N THR A 399 7.88 -48.62 -6.00
CA THR A 399 7.25 -49.70 -6.76
C THR A 399 6.14 -50.42 -6.00
N GLU A 400 6.30 -50.59 -4.68
CA GLU A 400 5.28 -51.18 -3.80
C GLU A 400 4.06 -50.26 -3.69
N LEU A 401 4.29 -48.95 -3.52
CA LEU A 401 3.20 -47.98 -3.41
C LEU A 401 2.44 -47.86 -4.73
N GLU A 402 3.14 -47.80 -5.86
CA GLU A 402 2.53 -47.78 -7.20
C GLU A 402 1.69 -49.04 -7.43
N SER A 403 2.22 -50.21 -7.09
CA SER A 403 1.48 -51.49 -7.19
C SER A 403 0.25 -51.51 -6.28
N TYR A 404 0.36 -50.96 -5.06
CA TYR A 404 -0.76 -50.82 -4.14
C TYR A 404 -1.85 -49.91 -4.72
N VAL A 405 -1.48 -48.76 -5.29
CA VAL A 405 -2.43 -47.83 -5.93
C VAL A 405 -3.11 -48.46 -7.15
N VAL A 406 -2.38 -49.24 -7.96
CA VAL A 406 -2.97 -50.02 -9.05
C VAL A 406 -3.99 -51.02 -8.51
N SER A 407 -3.67 -51.76 -7.44
CA SER A 407 -4.61 -52.69 -6.82
C SER A 407 -5.87 -51.99 -6.26
N LEU A 408 -5.71 -50.81 -5.65
CA LEU A 408 -6.84 -49.98 -5.17
C LEU A 408 -7.75 -49.55 -6.32
N ASN A 409 -7.17 -49.15 -7.45
CA ASN A 409 -7.90 -48.74 -8.65
C ASN A 409 -8.60 -49.93 -9.35
N LEU A 410 -8.14 -51.16 -9.15
CA LEU A 410 -8.76 -52.38 -9.69
C LEU A 410 -9.93 -52.89 -8.83
N ASN A 411 -9.95 -52.59 -7.54
CA ASN A 411 -10.96 -53.07 -6.56
C ASN A 411 -12.39 -52.49 -6.73
N ARG A 412 -12.78 -52.07 -7.96
CA ARG A 412 -14.13 -51.61 -8.34
C ARG A 412 -14.74 -50.59 -7.37
N THR A 413 -13.97 -49.59 -6.98
CA THR A 413 -14.51 -48.40 -6.33
C THR A 413 -14.73 -47.33 -7.39
N ASN A 414 -15.78 -46.50 -7.25
CA ASN A 414 -16.04 -45.42 -8.22
C ASN A 414 -14.90 -44.39 -8.24
N ILE A 415 -14.01 -44.39 -7.24
CA ILE A 415 -12.90 -43.46 -7.12
C ILE A 415 -11.60 -44.10 -7.60
N LYS A 416 -10.84 -43.36 -8.40
CA LYS A 416 -9.48 -43.73 -8.79
C LYS A 416 -8.47 -42.74 -8.22
N PHE A 417 -7.26 -43.21 -7.95
CA PHE A 417 -6.16 -42.41 -7.43
C PHE A 417 -5.01 -42.31 -8.42
N THR A 418 -4.36 -41.16 -8.42
CA THR A 418 -3.00 -40.99 -8.92
C THR A 418 -2.05 -40.87 -7.73
N CYS A 419 -0.77 -41.19 -7.93
CA CYS A 419 0.22 -41.16 -6.87
C CYS A 419 1.44 -40.35 -7.32
N GLU A 420 1.89 -39.45 -6.45
CA GLU A 420 3.21 -38.84 -6.57
C GLU A 420 4.06 -39.31 -5.39
N TYR A 421 5.22 -39.88 -5.70
CA TYR A 421 6.21 -40.30 -4.71
C TYR A 421 7.25 -39.21 -4.55
N GLU A 422 7.82 -39.05 -3.36
CA GLU A 422 8.87 -38.05 -3.14
C GLU A 422 10.06 -38.20 -4.10
N GLU A 423 10.58 -37.06 -4.57
CA GLU A 423 11.78 -37.00 -5.39
C GLU A 423 12.85 -36.22 -4.63
N ASN A 424 14.08 -36.74 -4.56
CA ASN A 424 15.17 -36.13 -3.79
C ASN A 424 14.80 -35.84 -2.32
N LYS A 425 14.02 -36.73 -1.69
CA LYS A 425 13.50 -36.60 -0.31
C LYS A 425 12.58 -35.38 -0.11
N GLN A 426 12.00 -34.87 -1.19
CA GLN A 426 11.09 -33.74 -1.18
C GLN A 426 9.78 -34.09 -1.90
N ILE A 427 8.69 -33.54 -1.40
CA ILE A 427 7.39 -33.62 -2.06
C ILE A 427 6.60 -32.33 -1.82
N ASN A 428 5.76 -31.97 -2.78
CA ASN A 428 4.87 -30.83 -2.66
C ASN A 428 3.49 -31.31 -2.21
N PHE A 429 2.91 -30.65 -1.21
CA PHE A 429 1.56 -30.92 -0.75
C PHE A 429 0.91 -29.60 -0.28
N LEU A 430 -0.32 -29.34 -0.73
CA LEU A 430 -0.99 -28.04 -0.58
C LEU A 430 -0.10 -26.87 -1.05
N ASP A 431 0.13 -25.88 -0.18
CA ASP A 431 1.00 -24.74 -0.42
C ASP A 431 2.42 -24.96 0.17
N THR A 432 2.85 -26.21 0.38
CA THR A 432 4.11 -26.52 1.06
C THR A 432 4.99 -27.50 0.29
N THR A 433 6.31 -27.32 0.42
CA THR A 433 7.35 -28.27 0.04
C THR A 433 7.90 -28.88 1.32
N ILE A 434 7.74 -30.19 1.46
CA ILE A 434 8.12 -30.95 2.64
C ILE A 434 9.41 -31.68 2.29
N THR A 435 10.45 -31.50 3.11
CA THR A 435 11.75 -32.13 2.96
C THR A 435 12.04 -33.04 4.14
N ARG A 436 12.45 -34.29 3.91
CA ARG A 436 12.92 -35.16 4.99
C ARG A 436 14.33 -34.80 5.39
N ASN A 437 14.51 -34.34 6.62
CA ASN A 437 15.82 -34.07 7.20
C ASN A 437 16.25 -35.27 8.07
N LEU A 438 17.09 -36.13 7.49
CA LEU A 438 17.56 -37.35 8.16
C LEU A 438 18.50 -37.09 9.34
N ASN A 439 19.12 -35.91 9.42
CA ASN A 439 20.06 -35.60 10.50
C ASN A 439 19.33 -35.27 11.81
N GLU A 440 18.13 -34.67 11.71
CA GLU A 440 17.33 -34.26 12.87
C GLU A 440 16.12 -35.17 13.12
N TYR A 441 15.92 -36.21 12.29
CA TYR A 441 14.74 -37.10 12.29
C TYR A 441 13.41 -36.32 12.23
N LYS A 442 13.38 -35.23 11.45
CA LYS A 442 12.29 -34.26 11.35
C LYS A 442 11.93 -33.91 9.90
N LEU A 443 10.77 -33.29 9.74
CA LEU A 443 10.33 -32.67 8.49
C LEU A 443 10.64 -31.18 8.45
N ASP A 444 11.40 -30.77 7.44
CA ASP A 444 11.58 -29.37 7.10
C ASP A 444 10.47 -28.94 6.13
N ILE A 445 9.64 -27.99 6.56
CA ILE A 445 8.51 -27.51 5.78
C ILE A 445 8.79 -26.10 5.27
N LYS A 446 8.69 -25.92 3.95
CA LYS A 446 8.82 -24.63 3.28
C LYS A 446 7.55 -24.31 2.51
N TRP A 447 7.27 -23.03 2.30
CA TRP A 447 6.19 -22.63 1.39
C TRP A 447 6.55 -23.03 -0.04
N PHE A 448 5.67 -23.79 -0.70
CA PHE A 448 5.81 -24.12 -2.11
C PHE A 448 5.73 -22.85 -2.95
N ARG A 449 6.68 -22.71 -3.87
CA ARG A 449 6.72 -21.61 -4.83
C ARG A 449 6.75 -22.21 -6.22
N LYS A 450 5.78 -21.82 -7.05
CA LYS A 450 5.83 -22.15 -8.47
C LYS A 450 7.11 -21.53 -9.07
N PRO A 451 7.74 -22.16 -10.08
CA PRO A 451 8.90 -21.58 -10.76
C PRO A 451 8.63 -20.18 -11.32
N ALA A 452 7.38 -19.87 -11.66
CA ALA A 452 6.94 -18.57 -12.17
C ALA A 452 6.60 -17.53 -11.07
N ALA A 453 6.63 -17.91 -9.78
CA ALA A 453 6.31 -17.02 -8.68
C ALA A 453 7.36 -15.91 -8.58
N SER A 454 6.96 -14.68 -8.89
CA SER A 454 7.95 -13.60 -9.01
C SER A 454 8.47 -13.07 -7.66
N ASP A 455 7.85 -13.41 -6.52
CA ASP A 455 8.11 -12.87 -5.17
C ASP A 455 8.27 -11.33 -5.11
N ARG A 456 7.71 -10.63 -6.11
CA ARG A 456 7.93 -9.20 -6.29
C ARG A 456 7.12 -8.39 -5.29
N PHE A 457 7.85 -7.66 -4.47
CA PHE A 457 7.33 -6.54 -3.72
C PHE A 457 7.01 -5.35 -4.62
N LEU A 458 6.34 -4.34 -4.05
CA LEU A 458 6.15 -3.07 -4.73
C LEU A 458 7.52 -2.42 -4.97
N ASN A 459 7.81 -2.09 -6.24
CA ASN A 459 9.05 -1.41 -6.60
C ASN A 459 9.18 -0.09 -5.83
N PHE A 460 10.31 0.10 -5.15
CA PHE A 460 10.55 1.27 -4.29
C PHE A 460 10.49 2.61 -5.04
N TYR A 461 10.88 2.62 -6.32
CA TYR A 461 10.88 3.82 -7.17
C TYR A 461 9.52 4.09 -7.84
N SER A 462 8.52 3.25 -7.58
CA SER A 462 7.15 3.45 -8.02
C SER A 462 6.48 4.61 -7.29
N ASN A 463 5.52 5.27 -7.93
CA ASN A 463 4.77 6.38 -7.35
C ASN A 463 3.66 5.90 -6.39
N TYR A 464 4.01 5.03 -5.44
CA TYR A 464 3.16 4.66 -4.31
C TYR A 464 3.47 5.55 -3.08
N PRO A 465 2.52 5.72 -2.15
CA PRO A 465 2.84 6.34 -0.86
C PRO A 465 3.97 5.58 -0.17
N LYS A 466 5.02 6.29 0.26
CA LYS A 466 6.19 5.66 0.91
C LYS A 466 5.80 4.81 2.12
N GLY A 467 4.91 5.32 2.96
CA GLY A 467 4.41 4.59 4.12
C GLY A 467 3.65 3.30 3.76
N LEU A 468 3.14 3.14 2.53
CA LEU A 468 2.57 1.87 2.08
C LEU A 468 3.68 0.86 1.77
N ILE A 469 4.69 1.27 1.01
CA ILE A 469 5.85 0.43 0.67
C ILE A 469 6.57 0.00 1.96
N GLU A 470 6.85 0.95 2.85
CA GLU A 470 7.50 0.70 4.14
C GLU A 470 6.69 -0.26 5.02
N LYS A 471 5.36 -0.09 5.11
CA LYS A 471 4.49 -1.02 5.85
C LYS A 471 4.48 -2.42 5.25
N THR A 472 4.51 -2.56 3.93
CA THR A 472 4.60 -3.86 3.28
C THR A 472 5.92 -4.54 3.61
N ILE A 473 7.04 -3.80 3.52
CA ILE A 473 8.37 -4.30 3.88
C ILE A 473 8.42 -4.69 5.37
N GLN A 474 7.93 -3.82 6.27
CA GLN A 474 7.88 -4.08 7.70
C GLN A 474 7.05 -5.33 8.03
N LYS A 475 5.88 -5.50 7.42
CA LYS A 475 5.07 -6.73 7.60
C LYS A 475 5.85 -7.97 7.19
N CYS A 476 6.56 -7.93 6.06
CA CYS A 476 7.35 -9.07 5.58
C CYS A 476 8.56 -9.35 6.47
N LEU A 477 9.22 -8.31 7.01
CA LEU A 477 10.30 -8.44 7.98
C LEU A 477 9.80 -8.95 9.34
N GLN A 478 8.60 -8.55 9.75
CA GLN A 478 7.99 -9.00 11.01
C GLN A 478 7.56 -10.47 10.92
N ILE A 479 7.04 -10.91 9.76
CA ILE A 479 6.76 -12.33 9.46
C ILE A 479 8.04 -13.18 9.54
N SER A 480 9.22 -12.61 9.28
CA SER A 480 10.50 -13.33 9.36
C SER A 480 11.18 -13.26 10.73
N ILE A 481 10.76 -12.35 11.62
CA ILE A 481 11.42 -12.13 12.93
C ILE A 481 10.61 -12.66 14.12
N ASN A 482 9.29 -12.89 14.04
CA ASN A 482 8.57 -13.57 15.13
C ASN A 482 7.14 -14.01 14.72
N GLN A 483 6.84 -15.30 14.90
CA GLN A 483 5.47 -15.85 14.93
C GLN A 483 4.75 -15.66 16.28
N GLN A 484 5.37 -15.03 17.29
CA GLN A 484 4.80 -15.03 18.65
C GLN A 484 4.28 -13.71 19.21
N ASN A 485 4.28 -12.59 18.49
CA ASN A 485 3.67 -11.35 19.03
C ASN A 485 2.91 -10.57 17.95
N LEU A 486 1.69 -11.02 17.65
CA LEU A 486 0.71 -10.27 16.85
C LEU A 486 -0.48 -9.74 17.66
N ASN A 487 -0.52 -10.01 18.97
CA ASN A 487 -1.58 -9.56 19.85
C ASN A 487 -1.06 -8.50 20.82
N GLU A 488 -0.72 -7.30 20.34
CA GLU A 488 -0.66 -6.10 21.18
C GLU A 488 -0.30 -4.88 20.32
N LEU A 489 -1.30 -4.33 19.62
CA LEU A 489 -1.36 -2.92 19.20
C LEU A 489 -2.71 -2.63 18.53
N ASN A 490 -3.80 -2.98 19.21
CA ASN A 490 -5.11 -2.38 18.95
C ASN A 490 -5.60 -1.77 20.26
N ASN A 491 -4.97 -0.67 20.66
CA ASN A 491 -5.53 0.17 21.71
C ASN A 491 -6.84 0.79 21.21
N ASN A 492 -7.89 0.44 21.94
CA ASN A 492 -9.24 0.96 21.88
C ASN A 492 -9.24 2.49 21.87
N LYS A 493 -9.48 3.07 20.70
CA LYS A 493 -10.32 4.25 20.59
C LYS A 493 -11.56 3.83 19.82
N PRO A 494 -12.78 4.20 20.24
CA PRO A 494 -13.93 4.04 19.38
C PRO A 494 -13.63 4.80 18.10
N LYS A 495 -13.41 4.06 17.00
CA LYS A 495 -13.36 4.68 15.68
C LYS A 495 -14.77 5.22 15.45
N PRO A 496 -14.92 6.47 14.99
CA PRO A 496 -16.24 6.93 14.55
C PRO A 496 -16.76 5.92 13.53
N GLU A 497 -18.04 5.55 13.62
CA GLU A 497 -18.67 4.65 12.66
C GLU A 497 -18.47 5.22 11.25
N THR A 498 -17.48 4.71 10.52
CA THR A 498 -17.17 5.20 9.18
C THR A 498 -18.21 4.65 8.22
N LYS A 499 -19.15 5.51 7.78
CA LYS A 499 -20.29 5.13 6.93
C LYS A 499 -19.96 5.15 5.42
N VAL A 500 -18.86 5.78 4.99
CA VAL A 500 -18.62 6.08 3.57
C VAL A 500 -17.16 5.85 3.14
N THR A 501 -16.97 5.24 1.96
CA THR A 501 -15.65 5.03 1.36
C THR A 501 -15.48 5.84 0.07
N LEU A 502 -14.36 6.54 -0.03
CA LEU A 502 -13.97 7.35 -1.19
C LEU A 502 -12.70 6.78 -1.81
N SER A 503 -12.69 6.60 -3.13
CA SER A 503 -11.49 6.22 -3.88
C SER A 503 -11.03 7.35 -4.79
N LEU A 504 -9.80 7.84 -4.61
CA LEU A 504 -9.20 8.88 -5.46
C LEU A 504 -7.93 8.36 -6.15
N PRO A 505 -7.63 8.81 -7.38
CA PRO A 505 -6.35 8.53 -8.00
C PRO A 505 -5.21 9.11 -7.17
N TYR A 506 -4.21 8.29 -6.88
CA TYR A 506 -3.07 8.72 -6.06
C TYR A 506 -2.22 9.75 -6.80
N VAL A 507 -1.96 10.86 -6.12
CA VAL A 507 -0.90 11.81 -6.49
C VAL A 507 -0.15 12.20 -5.23
N LYS A 508 1.17 12.31 -5.32
CA LYS A 508 2.02 12.65 -4.19
C LYS A 508 1.54 13.94 -3.50
N GLY A 509 1.31 13.87 -2.19
CA GLY A 509 0.78 14.97 -1.37
C GLY A 509 -0.70 14.82 -1.01
N ILE A 510 -1.46 14.02 -1.75
CA ILE A 510 -2.90 13.79 -1.49
C ILE A 510 -3.15 13.04 -0.17
N GLU A 511 -2.12 12.43 0.41
CA GLU A 511 -2.19 11.74 1.71
C GLU A 511 -2.65 12.65 2.84
N VAL A 512 -2.41 13.97 2.71
CA VAL A 512 -2.88 14.97 3.68
C VAL A 512 -4.41 14.96 3.80
N LEU A 513 -5.12 14.69 2.69
CA LEU A 513 -6.59 14.59 2.70
C LEU A 513 -7.10 13.41 3.52
N LYS A 514 -6.30 12.35 3.68
CA LYS A 514 -6.74 11.15 4.39
C LYS A 514 -7.15 11.48 5.83
N ARG A 515 -6.32 12.23 6.56
CA ARG A 515 -6.60 12.64 7.94
C ARG A 515 -7.82 13.57 8.02
N LYS A 516 -7.93 14.51 7.09
CA LYS A 516 -9.03 15.49 7.08
C LYS A 516 -10.38 14.86 6.76
N LEU A 517 -10.43 13.97 5.77
CA LEU A 517 -11.66 13.28 5.39
C LEU A 517 -12.09 12.25 6.44
N GLU A 518 -11.13 11.59 7.11
CA GLU A 518 -11.41 10.68 8.21
C GLU A 518 -12.09 11.40 9.40
N GLN A 519 -11.75 12.67 9.67
CA GLN A 519 -12.44 13.50 10.69
C GLN A 519 -13.90 13.80 10.33
N ILE A 520 -14.23 13.79 9.04
CA ILE A 520 -15.59 14.04 8.51
C ILE A 520 -16.35 12.72 8.30
N GLY A 521 -15.79 11.58 8.73
CA GLY A 521 -16.41 10.25 8.61
C GLY A 521 -16.26 9.60 7.22
N VAL A 522 -15.36 10.12 6.36
CA VAL A 522 -15.11 9.60 5.01
C VAL A 522 -13.74 8.90 4.96
N LYS A 523 -13.74 7.60 4.66
CA LYS A 523 -12.51 6.82 4.55
C LYS A 523 -11.92 6.91 3.14
N LEU A 524 -10.72 7.46 3.02
CA LEU A 524 -10.03 7.65 1.74
C LEU A 524 -9.11 6.47 1.37
N TYR A 525 -9.33 5.93 0.17
CA TYR A 525 -8.48 4.95 -0.49
C TYR A 525 -7.88 5.50 -1.78
N PHE A 526 -6.72 4.97 -2.15
CA PHE A 526 -5.99 5.38 -3.33
C PHE A 526 -6.09 4.37 -4.46
N SER A 527 -6.48 4.84 -5.64
CA SER A 527 -6.45 4.09 -6.89
C SER A 527 -5.19 4.45 -7.70
N TYR A 528 -4.74 3.52 -8.53
CA TYR A 528 -3.51 3.65 -9.30
C TYR A 528 -3.79 3.26 -10.77
N PRO A 529 -4.39 4.15 -11.57
CA PRO A 529 -4.87 3.83 -12.92
C PRO A 529 -3.73 3.69 -13.95
N LEU A 530 -2.62 4.41 -13.74
CA LEU A 530 -1.43 4.36 -14.58
C LEU A 530 -0.48 3.32 -13.98
N LYS A 531 -0.70 2.03 -14.23
CA LYS A 531 0.28 0.99 -13.91
C LYS A 531 1.04 0.65 -15.18
N LEU A 532 2.27 0.15 -15.07
CA LEU A 532 3.04 -0.31 -16.22
C LEU A 532 2.22 -1.33 -17.04
N LYS A 533 1.43 -2.18 -16.36
CA LYS A 533 0.45 -3.06 -17.01
C LYS A 533 -0.44 -2.35 -18.02
N SER A 534 -1.06 -1.21 -17.66
CA SER A 534 -1.96 -0.47 -18.57
C SER A 534 -1.23 0.27 -19.68
N LEU A 535 0.09 0.43 -19.56
CA LEU A 535 0.94 1.00 -20.60
C LEU A 535 1.51 -0.06 -21.55
N THR A 536 1.65 -1.31 -21.11
CA THR A 536 2.23 -2.40 -21.93
C THR A 536 1.19 -3.30 -22.59
N THR A 537 -0.01 -3.45 -22.00
CA THR A 537 -1.07 -4.25 -22.63
C THR A 537 -1.83 -3.41 -23.64
N LEU A 538 -1.87 -3.86 -24.89
CA LEU A 538 -2.92 -3.46 -25.82
C LEU A 538 -4.27 -3.79 -25.18
N ASN A 539 -5.11 -2.78 -25.03
CA ASN A 539 -6.52 -3.03 -24.78
C ASN A 539 -7.10 -3.63 -26.08
N ILE A 540 -6.95 -4.94 -26.29
CA ILE A 540 -7.80 -5.71 -27.22
C ILE A 540 -9.21 -5.85 -26.61
N LYS A 541 -9.67 -4.79 -25.92
CA LYS A 541 -11.03 -4.69 -25.44
C LYS A 541 -11.83 -4.08 -26.58
N PRO A 542 -12.97 -4.68 -26.97
CA PRO A 542 -13.84 -4.07 -27.96
C PRO A 542 -14.13 -2.62 -27.58
N GLN A 543 -14.16 -1.73 -28.56
CA GLN A 543 -14.42 -0.31 -28.34
C GLN A 543 -15.67 -0.18 -27.46
N SER A 544 -15.52 0.47 -26.32
CA SER A 544 -16.61 0.61 -25.35
C SER A 544 -17.82 1.19 -26.05
N LYS A 545 -18.98 0.53 -25.95
CA LYS A 545 -20.26 1.13 -26.37
C LYS A 545 -20.69 2.25 -25.40
N SER A 546 -20.09 2.27 -24.21
CA SER A 546 -20.31 3.26 -23.15
C SER A 546 -19.33 4.43 -23.26
N ILE A 547 -19.78 5.55 -23.85
CA ILE A 547 -18.93 6.68 -24.25
C ILE A 547 -19.61 8.03 -23.99
N ILE A 548 -18.78 9.07 -24.01
CA ILE A 548 -19.17 10.48 -24.00
C ILE A 548 -18.68 11.09 -25.31
N TYR A 549 -19.54 11.79 -26.04
CA TYR A 549 -19.25 12.30 -27.38
C TYR A 549 -19.65 13.76 -27.53
N GLN A 550 -19.00 14.45 -28.46
CA GLN A 550 -19.31 15.84 -28.81
C GLN A 550 -19.84 15.91 -30.24
N MET A 551 -20.79 16.81 -30.45
CA MET A 551 -21.30 17.21 -31.76
C MET A 551 -21.33 18.73 -31.85
N ASN A 552 -21.00 19.26 -33.03
CA ASN A 552 -21.05 20.69 -33.29
C ASN A 552 -22.17 20.99 -34.30
N CYS A 553 -22.87 22.10 -34.08
CA CYS A 553 -23.87 22.67 -34.99
C CYS A 553 -23.21 23.71 -35.89
N LYS A 554 -23.80 23.96 -37.07
CA LYS A 554 -23.38 25.03 -37.97
C LYS A 554 -23.41 26.43 -37.33
N CYS A 555 -24.36 26.68 -36.42
CA CYS A 555 -24.48 27.96 -35.72
C CYS A 555 -23.43 28.16 -34.60
N GLY A 556 -22.49 27.22 -34.41
CA GLY A 556 -21.49 27.26 -33.35
C GLY A 556 -21.91 26.60 -32.04
N ALA A 557 -23.16 26.16 -31.90
CA ALA A 557 -23.61 25.44 -30.71
C ALA A 557 -22.94 24.06 -30.57
N ILE A 558 -22.62 23.69 -29.32
CA ILE A 558 -21.99 22.41 -28.97
C ILE A 558 -23.01 21.53 -28.22
N TYR A 559 -23.04 20.25 -28.54
CA TYR A 559 -23.82 19.22 -27.85
C TYR A 559 -22.87 18.11 -27.34
N ASN A 560 -22.87 17.85 -26.04
CA ASN A 560 -22.07 16.80 -25.40
C ASN A 560 -22.99 15.74 -24.79
N GLY A 561 -23.07 14.54 -25.37
CA GLY A 561 -23.97 13.49 -24.90
C GLY A 561 -23.27 12.23 -24.38
N GLU A 562 -24.00 11.41 -23.63
CA GLU A 562 -23.60 10.04 -23.28
C GLU A 562 -24.38 8.95 -24.03
N THR A 563 -23.76 7.78 -24.20
CA THR A 563 -24.46 6.60 -24.72
C THR A 563 -23.85 5.32 -24.16
N LYS A 564 -24.69 4.29 -23.99
CA LYS A 564 -24.30 2.90 -23.72
C LYS A 564 -24.34 2.02 -24.99
N VAL A 565 -24.95 2.50 -26.07
CA VAL A 565 -25.21 1.74 -27.31
C VAL A 565 -24.05 1.86 -28.31
N GLY A 566 -23.23 2.90 -28.19
CA GLY A 566 -22.10 3.20 -29.09
C GLY A 566 -22.38 4.40 -29.98
N LEU A 567 -21.30 4.98 -30.54
CA LEU A 567 -21.39 6.25 -31.29
C LEU A 567 -22.23 6.09 -32.56
N LYS A 568 -21.94 5.07 -33.38
CA LYS A 568 -22.60 4.88 -34.68
C LYS A 568 -24.12 4.75 -34.54
N ASP A 569 -24.58 3.91 -33.63
CA ASP A 569 -26.01 3.69 -33.41
C ASP A 569 -26.68 4.91 -32.77
N ARG A 570 -25.98 5.61 -31.85
CA ARG A 570 -26.48 6.88 -31.31
C ARG A 570 -26.61 7.96 -32.39
N MET A 571 -25.67 8.03 -33.33
CA MET A 571 -25.75 8.98 -34.45
C MET A 571 -26.90 8.65 -35.40
N LYS A 572 -27.19 7.36 -35.64
CA LYS A 572 -28.39 6.95 -36.39
C LYS A 572 -29.66 7.40 -35.69
N GLN A 573 -29.79 7.15 -34.38
CA GLN A 573 -30.93 7.60 -33.58
C GLN A 573 -31.13 9.12 -33.66
N HIS A 574 -30.06 9.90 -33.56
CA HIS A 574 -30.14 11.36 -33.70
C HIS A 574 -30.55 11.80 -35.11
N LYS A 575 -30.03 11.14 -36.17
CA LYS A 575 -30.46 11.43 -37.55
C LYS A 575 -31.96 11.19 -37.74
N THR A 576 -32.48 10.07 -37.23
CA THR A 576 -33.90 9.74 -37.31
C THR A 576 -34.74 10.80 -36.61
N LYS A 577 -34.39 11.15 -35.36
CA LYS A 577 -35.11 12.17 -34.59
C LYS A 577 -35.11 13.57 -35.22
N ILE A 578 -34.01 13.95 -35.88
CA ILE A 578 -33.93 15.23 -36.61
C ILE A 578 -34.83 15.19 -37.85
N LYS A 579 -34.86 14.06 -38.58
CA LYS A 579 -35.68 13.89 -39.78
C LYS A 579 -37.18 13.87 -39.49
N GLU A 580 -37.58 13.23 -38.40
CA GLU A 580 -38.99 13.12 -37.99
C GLU A 580 -39.56 14.43 -37.43
N ASN A 581 -38.70 15.43 -37.21
CA ASN A 581 -39.03 16.75 -36.67
C ASN A 581 -40.00 16.70 -35.48
N ASP A 582 -39.79 15.73 -34.60
CA ASP A 582 -40.68 15.42 -33.49
C ASP A 582 -40.75 16.61 -32.50
N ILE A 583 -41.84 17.36 -32.61
CA ILE A 583 -42.11 18.59 -31.84
C ILE A 583 -42.15 18.30 -30.32
N ASN A 584 -42.48 17.06 -29.93
CA ASN A 584 -42.58 16.63 -28.53
C ASN A 584 -41.32 15.92 -28.02
N SER A 585 -40.25 15.84 -28.83
CA SER A 585 -39.04 15.12 -28.44
C SER A 585 -38.37 15.78 -27.24
N SER A 586 -37.98 14.96 -26.24
CA SER A 586 -37.18 15.43 -25.11
C SER A 586 -35.75 15.85 -25.49
N SER A 587 -35.30 15.48 -26.70
CA SER A 587 -33.94 15.73 -27.22
C SER A 587 -33.63 17.21 -27.42
N GLU A 588 -32.58 17.68 -26.75
CA GLU A 588 -32.10 19.07 -26.85
C GLU A 588 -31.61 19.42 -28.26
N ILE A 589 -31.14 18.43 -29.02
CA ILE A 589 -30.74 18.60 -30.43
C ILE A 589 -31.94 19.02 -31.28
N VAL A 590 -33.09 18.37 -31.09
CA VAL A 590 -34.33 18.63 -31.85
C VAL A 590 -34.92 19.97 -31.41
N LYS A 591 -34.93 20.26 -30.10
CA LYS A 591 -35.35 21.57 -29.58
C LYS A 591 -34.50 22.71 -30.12
N HIS A 592 -33.18 22.54 -30.19
CA HIS A 592 -32.30 23.55 -30.75
C HIS A 592 -32.56 23.79 -32.25
N HIS A 593 -32.85 22.72 -33.00
CA HIS A 593 -33.21 22.81 -34.41
C HIS A 593 -34.50 23.61 -34.63
N ASN A 594 -35.49 23.42 -33.75
CA ASN A 594 -36.81 24.05 -33.88
C ASN A 594 -36.86 25.50 -33.35
N ILE A 595 -36.05 25.84 -32.35
CA ILE A 595 -36.17 27.13 -31.63
C ILE A 595 -35.27 28.24 -32.22
N LYS A 596 -34.09 27.92 -32.78
CA LYS A 596 -33.14 28.94 -33.28
C LYS A 596 -33.02 28.92 -34.81
N ASN A 597 -33.55 29.97 -35.45
CA ASN A 597 -33.37 30.38 -36.86
C ASN A 597 -34.02 29.50 -37.95
N ASN A 598 -35.35 29.35 -37.99
CA ASN A 598 -36.12 28.89 -39.18
C ASN A 598 -35.42 27.80 -40.03
N GLY A 599 -34.88 26.73 -39.42
CA GLY A 599 -34.26 25.61 -40.13
C GLY A 599 -32.79 25.75 -40.57
N GLN A 600 -32.06 26.82 -40.23
CA GLN A 600 -30.64 26.98 -40.62
C GLN A 600 -29.62 26.25 -39.70
N CYS A 601 -30.05 25.75 -38.54
CA CYS A 601 -29.16 25.10 -37.56
C CYS A 601 -29.10 23.58 -37.76
N SER A 602 -28.11 23.04 -38.47
CA SER A 602 -27.95 21.58 -38.60
C SER A 602 -26.77 21.05 -37.77
N PHE A 603 -27.03 20.07 -36.91
CA PHE A 603 -25.97 19.23 -36.35
C PHE A 603 -25.47 18.25 -37.41
N HIS A 604 -24.17 17.94 -37.38
CA HIS A 604 -23.57 16.95 -38.28
C HIS A 604 -23.17 15.68 -37.51
N PRO A 605 -24.04 14.67 -37.43
CA PRO A 605 -23.74 13.39 -36.75
C PRO A 605 -22.50 12.68 -37.28
N ASN A 606 -22.13 12.90 -38.55
CA ASN A 606 -20.93 12.31 -39.16
C ASN A 606 -19.62 12.97 -38.66
N LYS A 607 -19.70 14.16 -38.05
CA LYS A 607 -18.55 14.87 -37.46
C LYS A 607 -18.49 14.69 -35.93
N ALA A 608 -19.28 13.77 -35.38
CA ALA A 608 -19.26 13.48 -33.95
C ALA A 608 -17.98 12.71 -33.59
N PHE A 609 -17.32 13.09 -32.50
CA PHE A 609 -16.12 12.43 -32.01
C PHE A 609 -16.25 12.05 -30.54
N ILE A 610 -15.48 11.05 -30.13
CA ILE A 610 -15.49 10.53 -28.75
C ILE A 610 -14.63 11.43 -27.87
N ILE A 611 -15.25 12.02 -26.84
CA ILE A 611 -14.54 12.80 -25.83
C ILE A 611 -13.90 11.86 -24.82
N ASP A 612 -14.65 10.90 -24.27
CA ASP A 612 -14.20 10.05 -23.16
C ASP A 612 -14.92 8.70 -23.13
N ASN A 613 -14.34 7.71 -22.45
CA ASN A 613 -14.88 6.37 -22.31
C ASN A 613 -15.11 6.05 -20.83
N GLU A 614 -16.35 5.75 -20.45
CA GLU A 614 -16.69 5.44 -19.06
C GLU A 614 -17.81 4.41 -19.00
N THR A 615 -17.54 3.24 -18.42
CA THR A 615 -18.53 2.15 -18.35
C THR A 615 -19.51 2.36 -17.20
N ASN A 616 -19.07 3.00 -16.10
CA ASN A 616 -19.93 3.26 -14.96
C ASN A 616 -20.93 4.38 -15.27
N TYR A 617 -22.22 4.06 -15.24
CA TYR A 617 -23.31 4.99 -15.56
C TYR A 617 -23.23 6.32 -14.79
N TRP A 618 -23.10 6.27 -13.47
CA TRP A 618 -23.06 7.47 -12.62
C TRP A 618 -21.86 8.36 -12.93
N LYS A 619 -20.67 7.76 -13.09
CA LYS A 619 -19.48 8.52 -13.50
C LYS A 619 -19.67 9.13 -14.88
N ARG A 620 -20.23 8.37 -15.83
CA ARG A 620 -20.42 8.82 -17.21
C ARG A 620 -21.32 10.05 -17.27
N ARG A 621 -22.44 10.05 -16.54
CA ARG A 621 -23.32 11.24 -16.39
C ARG A 621 -22.61 12.44 -15.80
N LYS A 622 -21.85 12.25 -14.71
CA LYS A 622 -21.08 13.36 -14.11
C LYS A 622 -20.00 13.89 -15.05
N LYS A 623 -19.31 13.02 -15.78
CA LYS A 623 -18.34 13.43 -16.81
C LYS A 623 -19.00 14.20 -17.95
N GLU A 624 -20.16 13.75 -18.44
CA GLU A 624 -20.96 14.50 -19.44
C GLU A 624 -21.27 15.90 -18.93
N THR A 625 -21.82 16.04 -17.71
CA THR A 625 -22.08 17.36 -17.12
C THR A 625 -20.81 18.22 -17.06
N ILE A 626 -19.67 17.68 -16.62
CA ILE A 626 -18.42 18.46 -16.54
C ILE A 626 -18.01 18.96 -17.93
N TYR A 627 -18.03 18.10 -18.95
CA TYR A 627 -17.70 18.50 -20.32
C TYR A 627 -18.71 19.54 -20.86
N SER A 628 -20.00 19.38 -20.56
CA SER A 628 -21.05 20.32 -20.93
C SER A 628 -20.88 21.70 -20.28
N ILE A 629 -20.48 21.76 -19.00
CA ILE A 629 -20.16 23.03 -18.33
C ILE A 629 -18.95 23.70 -18.99
N ILE A 630 -17.89 22.93 -19.29
CA ILE A 630 -16.67 23.48 -19.88
C ILE A 630 -16.92 24.03 -21.29
N ASN A 631 -17.72 23.34 -22.10
CA ASN A 631 -17.97 23.69 -23.50
C ASN A 631 -19.23 24.52 -23.72
N GLU A 632 -19.94 24.92 -22.65
CA GLU A 632 -21.20 25.66 -22.73
C GLU A 632 -22.21 24.93 -23.64
N SER A 633 -22.34 23.62 -23.43
CA SER A 633 -23.18 22.74 -24.24
C SER A 633 -24.66 23.08 -24.07
N ILE A 634 -25.44 22.88 -25.13
CA ILE A 634 -26.91 23.09 -25.10
C ILE A 634 -27.68 22.04 -24.28
N ASN A 635 -26.98 21.12 -23.62
CA ASN A 635 -27.59 19.95 -22.96
C ASN A 635 -28.12 20.32 -21.59
N LYS A 636 -29.28 19.79 -21.22
CA LYS A 636 -29.70 19.78 -19.82
C LYS A 636 -28.87 18.75 -19.08
N CYS A 637 -28.01 19.20 -18.18
CA CYS A 637 -27.10 18.33 -17.44
C CYS A 637 -27.46 18.23 -15.95
N ASP A 638 -26.98 17.18 -15.29
CA ASP A 638 -27.18 17.00 -13.85
C ASP A 638 -26.50 18.12 -13.04
N VAL A 639 -27.04 18.42 -11.86
CA VAL A 639 -26.39 19.34 -10.92
C VAL A 639 -25.08 18.73 -10.38
N ILE A 640 -24.00 19.51 -10.45
CA ILE A 640 -22.74 19.27 -9.75
C ILE A 640 -22.66 20.27 -8.59
N ASP A 641 -22.01 19.86 -7.50
CA ASP A 641 -21.79 20.73 -6.36
C ASP A 641 -20.99 22.00 -6.76
N ASN A 642 -21.49 23.17 -6.37
CA ASN A 642 -20.89 24.47 -6.70
C ASN A 642 -19.43 24.59 -6.22
N GLY A 643 -19.01 23.80 -5.22
CA GLY A 643 -17.62 23.73 -4.76
C GLY A 643 -16.60 23.31 -5.83
N TRP A 644 -17.06 22.74 -6.95
CA TRP A 644 -16.20 22.34 -8.07
C TRP A 644 -16.01 23.44 -9.14
N ASN A 645 -16.84 24.48 -9.16
CA ASN A 645 -16.85 25.47 -10.25
C ASN A 645 -15.48 26.13 -10.46
N ASN A 646 -14.81 26.51 -9.37
CA ASN A 646 -13.47 27.12 -9.42
C ASN A 646 -12.41 26.16 -9.98
N VAL A 647 -12.52 24.87 -9.66
CA VAL A 647 -11.60 23.82 -10.14
C VAL A 647 -11.82 23.59 -11.64
N ILE A 648 -13.09 23.47 -12.04
CA ILE A 648 -13.48 23.27 -13.44
C ILE A 648 -13.04 24.48 -14.29
N TYR A 649 -13.26 25.70 -13.81
CA TYR A 649 -12.89 26.91 -14.52
C TYR A 649 -11.37 27.03 -14.72
N LYS A 650 -10.58 26.79 -13.67
CA LYS A 650 -9.11 26.82 -13.73
C LYS A 650 -8.55 25.87 -14.81
N GLU A 651 -9.18 24.72 -14.97
CA GLU A 651 -8.67 23.63 -15.82
C GLU A 651 -9.38 23.54 -17.17
N SER A 652 -10.39 24.39 -17.38
CA SER A 652 -11.19 24.49 -18.60
C SER A 652 -10.33 24.69 -19.85
N LYS A 653 -9.33 25.58 -19.81
CA LYS A 653 -8.41 25.85 -20.94
C LYS A 653 -7.68 24.59 -21.37
N LYS A 654 -7.11 23.84 -20.41
CA LYS A 654 -6.35 22.62 -20.65
C LYS A 654 -7.23 21.49 -21.18
N ILE A 655 -8.45 21.36 -20.64
CA ILE A 655 -9.43 20.37 -21.10
C ILE A 655 -9.89 20.70 -22.54
N LYS A 656 -10.16 21.97 -22.85
CA LYS A 656 -10.50 22.43 -24.22
C LYS A 656 -9.39 22.12 -25.22
N GLU A 657 -8.11 22.27 -24.85
CA GLU A 657 -6.99 21.86 -25.72
C GLU A 657 -6.94 20.35 -25.98
N ILE A 658 -7.19 19.53 -24.96
CA ILE A 658 -7.23 18.06 -25.11
C ILE A 658 -8.36 17.66 -26.06
N ILE A 659 -9.53 18.29 -25.93
CA ILE A 659 -10.69 18.05 -26.80
C ILE A 659 -10.37 18.46 -28.24
N LYS A 660 -9.74 19.63 -28.46
CA LYS A 660 -9.32 20.08 -29.80
C LYS A 660 -8.35 19.10 -30.46
N LYS A 661 -7.39 18.54 -29.71
CA LYS A 661 -6.48 17.49 -30.23
C LYS A 661 -7.22 16.21 -30.62
N ARG A 662 -8.29 15.85 -29.91
CA ARG A 662 -9.13 14.67 -30.24
C ARG A 662 -10.08 14.91 -31.42
N ASN A 663 -10.34 16.17 -31.78
CA ASN A 663 -11.15 16.55 -32.94
C ASN A 663 -10.34 16.62 -34.25
N THR A 664 -9.00 16.61 -34.17
CA THR A 664 -8.10 16.70 -35.33
C THR A 664 -7.53 15.35 -35.77
N VAL A 665 -7.89 14.28 -35.05
CA VAL A 665 -7.58 12.87 -35.33
C VAL A 665 -8.89 12.18 -35.63
#